data_AF-A0AAU4NNZ1-F1
#
_entry.id   AF-A0AAU4NNZ1-F1
#
_cell.length_a   1.000
_cell.length_b   1.000
_cell.length_c   1.000
_cell.angle_alpha   90.00
_cell.angle_beta   90.00
_cell.angle_gamma   90.00
#
_symmetry.space_group_name_H-M   'P 1'
#
loop_
_entity.id
_entity.type
_entity.pdbx_description
1 polymer ?
#
loop_
_entity_poly.entity_id
_entity_poly.type
_entity_poly.pdbx_seq_one_letter_code
_entity_poly.pdbx_strand_id
1 'polypeptide(L)'
;MSLVAGLDLGSTGIKILVSDSSGSEVLIEQLATPWTHGAGGTTDMAADDLLDTVRHLVEIVARRLPDVTGDPNARLDAVAVSGMGETGFLVDAGLEVVAPSFAWFDPRGGEQVAALPEPLRVAFAATTGIPLGVQVSVAKILHLQSGGLDLTGLRWLDLPAFVVAALGGRAVSEYSLASRTGLLDQDTGAPWRDMLAHLGVDDTFLPPLVAAGTELGFASAPWLPELVRGAALTVAGHDHLVSAVSGGDIADDTYLVSMGTAEVLLRVLDTPPSAASRARLAEHLINSVRHVVPGKYVLVAGVKSGLLMRRALQLCDITDRAGRDGLDQRVQALPSAGSVAEGGVTVSGARNDDGVLALTIRTDGVDAAELFRAVLLHGNDEVALLVAALDREVPPARRSILTGGWASMACVRDARAAVLPDITTSGRTQDTAYGAALFASRLLDSSDRTPPRTTDRSSDMNDLTTLERRGMAAISTANGNMLIVAGDQRNGMKAVMNDAPDGPDSISKDQLADAKGDLVKYLGNHAPAILLDPEVALPRVVDEGTLSRDTALVVGMDASGFETVDGLKFTRFVDGVTPRVVRDLGGDVAKMLWYMRPDRQTADSRVGQEIAELVKACSAEGLLLIVEILTYRLEGESAVDYAERFPSLVAESARISVECGAKVLKLQYPGSAEACAAVTAAANGVPWAVLSAGVDHETFIEQVRTAVANGASGAMAGRSLWKDSMAVSADTREQLLTDRALPRLRELAEAVDNR
;
A
#
# COMPACT_ATOMS: atom_id res chain seq x y z
N MET A 1 26.96 -9.05 5.08
CA MET A 1 26.61 -8.13 3.98
C MET A 1 25.16 -8.39 3.68
N SER A 2 24.31 -7.37 3.72
CA SER A 2 22.89 -7.59 3.43
C SER A 2 22.69 -7.73 1.92
N LEU A 3 21.95 -8.75 1.51
CA LEU A 3 21.72 -9.10 0.11
C LEU A 3 20.23 -9.25 -0.14
N VAL A 4 19.77 -8.70 -1.26
CA VAL A 4 18.38 -8.80 -1.69
C VAL A 4 18.29 -9.34 -3.11
N ALA A 5 17.16 -9.94 -3.45
CA ALA A 5 16.89 -10.37 -4.81
C ALA A 5 15.62 -9.77 -5.41
N GLY A 6 15.72 -9.40 -6.68
CA GLY A 6 14.57 -9.12 -7.53
C GLY A 6 14.38 -10.23 -8.54
N LEU A 7 13.19 -10.84 -8.57
CA LEU A 7 12.76 -11.71 -9.65
C LEU A 7 11.94 -10.91 -10.68
N ASP A 8 12.26 -11.10 -11.96
CA ASP A 8 11.51 -10.57 -13.10
C ASP A 8 10.93 -11.74 -13.90
N LEU A 9 9.61 -11.97 -13.78
CA LEU A 9 8.87 -12.97 -14.53
C LEU A 9 8.51 -12.42 -15.93
N GLY A 10 9.54 -12.20 -16.76
CA GLY A 10 9.41 -11.65 -18.10
C GLY A 10 8.88 -12.64 -19.13
N SER A 11 8.41 -12.15 -20.29
CA SER A 11 7.78 -13.00 -21.31
C SER A 11 8.75 -13.81 -22.16
N THR A 12 10.03 -13.48 -22.20
CA THR A 12 11.05 -14.24 -22.95
C THR A 12 12.05 -14.94 -22.04
N GLY A 13 12.19 -14.47 -20.81
CA GLY A 13 13.03 -15.09 -19.81
C GLY A 13 12.63 -14.62 -18.42
N ILE A 14 12.78 -15.54 -17.47
CA ILE A 14 12.65 -15.27 -16.04
C ILE A 14 14.05 -15.00 -15.50
N LYS A 15 14.21 -13.90 -14.77
CA LYS A 15 15.50 -13.46 -14.26
C LYS A 15 15.47 -13.33 -12.75
N ILE A 16 16.61 -13.57 -12.13
CA ILE A 16 16.87 -13.20 -10.73
C ILE A 16 18.13 -12.34 -10.69
N LEU A 17 18.02 -11.18 -10.06
CA LEU A 17 19.13 -10.26 -9.82
C LEU A 17 19.33 -10.16 -8.32
N VAL A 18 20.54 -10.45 -7.85
CA VAL A 18 20.96 -10.22 -6.47
C VAL A 18 21.76 -8.93 -6.41
N SER A 19 21.38 -8.05 -5.49
CA SER A 19 22.13 -6.82 -5.20
C SER A 19 22.46 -6.74 -3.72
N ASP A 20 23.47 -5.94 -3.41
CA ASP A 20 23.83 -5.62 -2.03
C ASP A 20 23.10 -4.37 -1.51
N SER A 21 23.31 -4.06 -0.23
CA SER A 21 22.72 -2.88 0.42
C SER A 21 23.21 -1.53 -0.14
N SER A 22 24.22 -1.50 -1.01
CA SER A 22 24.61 -0.30 -1.76
C SER A 22 23.86 -0.16 -3.09
N GLY A 23 23.02 -1.14 -3.43
CA GLY A 23 22.36 -1.24 -4.74
C GLY A 23 23.32 -1.68 -5.85
N SER A 24 24.48 -2.26 -5.51
CA SER A 24 25.41 -2.82 -6.48
C SER A 24 24.95 -4.21 -6.90
N GLU A 25 24.94 -4.48 -8.21
CA GLU A 25 24.58 -5.78 -8.77
C GLU A 25 25.69 -6.79 -8.45
N VAL A 26 25.34 -7.87 -7.75
CA VAL A 26 26.27 -8.93 -7.33
C VAL A 26 26.21 -10.12 -8.29
N LEU A 27 25.00 -10.57 -8.60
CA LEU A 27 24.77 -11.75 -9.43
C LEU A 27 23.51 -11.55 -10.26
N ILE A 28 23.52 -12.02 -11.51
CA ILE A 28 22.33 -12.10 -12.33
C ILE A 28 22.27 -13.45 -13.04
N GLU A 29 21.10 -14.08 -13.01
CA GLU A 29 20.83 -15.32 -13.72
C GLU A 29 19.51 -15.21 -14.47
N GLN A 30 19.41 -15.94 -15.58
CA GLN A 30 18.22 -15.96 -16.42
C GLN A 30 18.00 -17.35 -16.98
N LEU A 31 16.74 -17.80 -16.98
CA LEU A 31 16.27 -18.95 -17.74
C LEU A 31 15.17 -18.51 -18.70
N ALA A 32 14.90 -19.32 -19.73
CA ALA A 32 13.80 -19.07 -20.64
C ALA A 32 12.46 -19.21 -19.90
N THR A 33 11.49 -18.36 -20.23
CA THR A 33 10.11 -18.51 -19.72
C THR A 33 9.53 -19.80 -20.30
N PRO A 34 8.94 -20.69 -19.48
CA PRO A 34 8.57 -22.05 -19.91
C PRO A 34 7.25 -22.06 -20.68
N TRP A 35 7.25 -21.44 -21.86
CA TRP A 35 6.09 -21.43 -22.75
C TRP A 35 5.96 -22.73 -23.53
N THR A 36 4.72 -23.20 -23.65
CA THR A 36 4.33 -24.24 -24.61
C THR A 36 3.56 -23.60 -25.75
N HIS A 37 4.15 -23.57 -26.95
CA HIS A 37 3.52 -23.00 -28.14
C HIS A 37 2.62 -24.02 -28.85
N GLY A 38 1.40 -23.62 -29.16
CA GLY A 38 0.41 -24.40 -29.89
C GLY A 38 0.03 -23.78 -31.25
N ALA A 39 -1.01 -24.35 -31.85
CA ALA A 39 -1.49 -23.92 -33.16
C ALA A 39 -2.14 -22.53 -33.10
N GLY A 40 -2.07 -21.78 -34.21
CA GLY A 40 -2.77 -20.49 -34.31
C GLY A 40 -2.24 -19.39 -33.37
N GLY A 41 -1.04 -19.56 -32.79
CA GLY A 41 -0.44 -18.60 -31.88
C GLY A 41 -0.81 -18.80 -30.41
N THR A 42 -1.50 -19.89 -30.05
CA THR A 42 -1.75 -20.22 -28.64
C THR A 42 -0.43 -20.48 -27.91
N THR A 43 -0.34 -20.01 -26.67
CA THR A 43 0.85 -20.13 -25.84
C THR A 43 0.44 -20.33 -24.38
N ASP A 44 0.72 -21.52 -23.87
CA ASP A 44 0.34 -22.00 -22.53
C ASP A 44 1.53 -22.04 -21.58
N MET A 45 1.26 -22.01 -20.27
CA MET A 45 2.24 -22.23 -19.20
C MET A 45 1.62 -23.10 -18.10
N ALA A 46 2.28 -24.21 -17.77
CA ALA A 46 1.93 -24.99 -16.58
C ALA A 46 2.55 -24.35 -15.34
N ALA A 47 1.85 -24.44 -14.20
CA ALA A 47 2.33 -23.89 -12.94
C ALA A 47 3.60 -24.59 -12.45
N ASP A 48 3.68 -25.92 -12.60
CA ASP A 48 4.86 -26.70 -12.22
C ASP A 48 6.10 -26.26 -13.00
N ASP A 49 5.98 -26.05 -14.32
CA ASP A 49 7.10 -25.61 -15.15
C ASP A 49 7.61 -24.21 -14.72
N LEU A 50 6.70 -23.30 -14.35
CA LEU A 50 7.05 -21.99 -13.81
C LEU A 50 7.81 -22.13 -12.49
N LEU A 51 7.27 -22.90 -11.54
CA LEU A 51 7.86 -23.08 -10.22
C LEU A 51 9.19 -23.83 -10.29
N ASP A 52 9.33 -24.81 -11.19
CA ASP A 52 10.59 -25.51 -11.46
C ASP A 52 11.63 -24.57 -12.07
N THR A 53 11.22 -23.65 -12.96
CA THR A 53 12.11 -22.62 -13.51
C THR A 53 12.61 -21.67 -12.40
N VAL A 54 11.71 -21.22 -11.52
CA VAL A 54 12.06 -20.37 -10.36
C VAL A 54 12.98 -21.13 -9.39
N ARG A 55 12.67 -22.41 -9.09
CA ARG A 55 13.51 -23.27 -8.25
C ARG A 55 14.91 -23.40 -8.83
N HIS A 56 15.03 -23.68 -10.13
CA HIS A 56 16.33 -23.83 -10.77
C HIS A 56 17.13 -22.52 -10.74
N LEU A 57 16.51 -21.36 -10.96
CA LEU A 57 17.18 -20.07 -10.80
C LEU A 57 17.70 -19.85 -9.37
N VAL A 58 16.86 -20.12 -8.36
CA VAL A 58 17.24 -20.02 -6.95
C VAL A 58 18.38 -20.98 -6.61
N GLU A 59 18.39 -22.20 -7.15
CA GLU A 59 19.48 -23.15 -6.97
C GLU A 59 20.79 -22.69 -7.65
N ILE A 60 20.73 -22.07 -8.83
CA ILE A 60 21.90 -21.49 -9.48
C ILE A 60 22.48 -20.37 -8.60
N VAL A 61 21.62 -19.47 -8.10
CA VAL A 61 22.03 -18.41 -7.16
C VAL A 61 22.65 -19.00 -5.90
N ALA A 62 22.01 -20.01 -5.30
CA ALA A 62 22.53 -20.64 -4.09
C ALA A 62 23.90 -21.30 -4.28
N ARG A 63 24.19 -21.84 -5.47
CA ARG A 63 25.51 -22.39 -5.81
C ARG A 63 26.57 -21.32 -6.07
N ARG A 64 26.20 -20.21 -6.73
CA ARG A 64 27.17 -19.21 -7.21
C ARG A 64 27.41 -18.06 -6.25
N LEU A 65 26.42 -17.67 -5.46
CA LEU A 65 26.51 -16.51 -4.58
C LEU A 65 27.64 -16.61 -3.55
N PRO A 66 27.92 -17.78 -2.92
CA PRO A 66 29.07 -17.94 -2.04
C PRO A 66 30.42 -17.63 -2.69
N ASP A 67 30.63 -18.08 -3.93
CA ASP A 67 31.89 -17.86 -4.65
C ASP A 67 32.06 -16.39 -5.05
N VAL A 68 30.97 -15.74 -5.46
CA VAL A 68 30.98 -14.33 -5.89
C VAL A 68 31.16 -13.37 -4.71
N THR A 69 30.57 -13.69 -3.56
CA THR A 69 30.66 -12.86 -2.35
C THR A 69 31.87 -13.19 -1.48
N GLY A 70 32.48 -14.38 -1.67
CA GLY A 70 33.51 -14.91 -0.77
C GLY A 70 32.96 -15.33 0.60
N ASP A 71 31.64 -15.44 0.76
CA ASP A 71 30.98 -15.81 2.01
C ASP A 71 30.19 -17.13 1.85
N PRO A 72 30.67 -18.25 2.42
CA PRO A 72 29.97 -19.54 2.37
C PRO A 72 28.62 -19.53 3.10
N ASN A 73 28.37 -18.52 3.94
CA ASN A 73 27.14 -18.35 4.69
C ASN A 73 26.27 -17.21 4.16
N ALA A 74 26.51 -16.72 2.94
CA ALA A 74 25.66 -15.69 2.32
C ALA A 74 24.18 -16.07 2.38
N ARG A 75 23.33 -15.11 2.72
CA ARG A 75 21.86 -15.22 2.79
C ARG A 75 21.23 -14.06 2.03
N LEU A 76 20.06 -14.29 1.46
CA LEU A 76 19.18 -13.24 1.00
C LEU A 76 18.26 -12.85 2.16
N ASP A 77 18.22 -11.56 2.46
CA ASP A 77 17.38 -11.02 3.54
C ASP A 77 15.96 -10.68 3.03
N ALA A 78 15.82 -10.35 1.75
CA ALA A 78 14.53 -10.10 1.11
C ALA A 78 14.50 -10.49 -0.37
N VAL A 79 13.30 -10.85 -0.85
CA VAL A 79 13.01 -11.18 -2.25
C VAL A 79 11.74 -10.46 -2.69
N ALA A 80 11.82 -9.75 -3.81
CA ALA A 80 10.68 -9.12 -4.45
C ALA A 80 10.44 -9.71 -5.84
N VAL A 81 9.19 -9.90 -6.22
CA VAL A 81 8.82 -10.47 -7.52
C VAL A 81 8.04 -9.45 -8.35
N SER A 82 8.53 -9.18 -9.55
CA SER A 82 7.89 -8.39 -10.61
C SER A 82 7.57 -9.31 -11.79
N GLY A 83 6.69 -8.88 -12.69
CA GLY A 83 6.45 -9.63 -13.92
C GLY A 83 5.48 -8.99 -14.89
N MET A 84 5.27 -9.69 -16.01
CA MET A 84 4.31 -9.28 -17.03
C MET A 84 2.89 -9.21 -16.46
N GLY A 85 2.07 -8.31 -17.02
CA GLY A 85 0.65 -8.26 -16.74
C GLY A 85 -0.14 -9.38 -17.42
N GLU A 86 -1.42 -9.45 -17.08
CA GLU A 86 -2.48 -10.21 -17.77
C GLU A 86 -2.31 -11.75 -17.86
N THR A 87 -1.21 -12.26 -17.31
CA THR A 87 -0.88 -13.67 -17.23
C THR A 87 -0.96 -14.07 -15.76
N GLY A 88 -1.66 -15.16 -15.47
CA GLY A 88 -1.91 -15.62 -14.11
C GLY A 88 -2.62 -16.96 -14.05
N PHE A 89 -2.89 -17.42 -12.84
CA PHE A 89 -3.51 -18.72 -12.57
C PHE A 89 -4.83 -18.54 -11.83
N LEU A 90 -5.75 -19.47 -12.11
CA LEU A 90 -6.90 -19.73 -11.26
C LEU A 90 -6.49 -20.77 -10.22
N VAL A 91 -6.68 -20.44 -8.94
CA VAL A 91 -6.31 -21.30 -7.81
C VAL A 91 -7.49 -21.51 -6.87
N ASP A 92 -7.49 -22.63 -6.16
CA ASP A 92 -8.44 -22.87 -5.07
C ASP A 92 -7.97 -22.25 -3.73
N ALA A 93 -8.71 -22.52 -2.65
CA ALA A 93 -8.36 -22.04 -1.30
C ALA A 93 -7.03 -22.59 -0.76
N GLY A 94 -6.53 -23.72 -1.30
CA GLY A 94 -5.25 -24.33 -0.97
C GLY A 94 -4.08 -23.87 -1.84
N LEU A 95 -4.32 -22.93 -2.77
CA LEU A 95 -3.38 -22.48 -3.82
C LEU A 95 -3.07 -23.52 -4.90
N GLU A 96 -3.90 -24.56 -5.02
CA GLU A 96 -3.76 -25.53 -6.10
C GLU A 96 -4.28 -24.93 -7.41
N VAL A 97 -3.48 -25.04 -8.48
CA VAL A 97 -3.80 -24.48 -9.79
C VAL A 97 -4.75 -25.41 -10.53
N VAL A 98 -5.89 -24.86 -10.99
CA VAL A 98 -6.95 -25.67 -11.62
C VAL A 98 -6.89 -25.71 -13.15
N ALA A 99 -6.09 -24.83 -13.77
CA ALA A 99 -5.98 -24.69 -15.22
C ALA A 99 -4.63 -24.06 -15.63
N PRO A 100 -4.12 -24.33 -16.84
CA PRO A 100 -2.92 -23.67 -17.34
C PRO A 100 -3.11 -22.15 -17.48
N SER A 101 -2.02 -21.41 -17.34
CA SER A 101 -1.98 -20.00 -17.66
C SER A 101 -1.76 -19.80 -19.16
N PHE A 102 -2.17 -18.65 -19.69
CA PHE A 102 -1.97 -18.27 -21.09
C PHE A 102 -1.14 -17.00 -21.17
N ALA A 103 -0.25 -16.93 -22.16
CA ALA A 103 0.53 -15.72 -22.40
C ALA A 103 -0.38 -14.50 -22.65
N TRP A 104 0.08 -13.31 -22.27
CA TRP A 104 -0.71 -12.09 -22.45
C TRP A 104 -1.10 -11.81 -23.91
N PHE A 105 -0.31 -12.28 -24.88
CA PHE A 105 -0.57 -12.15 -26.31
C PHE A 105 -1.36 -13.33 -26.92
N ASP A 106 -1.79 -14.30 -26.10
CA ASP A 106 -2.56 -15.44 -26.57
C ASP A 106 -3.90 -14.99 -27.18
N PRO A 107 -4.30 -15.56 -28.34
CA PRO A 107 -5.52 -15.12 -29.04
C PRO A 107 -6.82 -15.67 -28.45
N ARG A 108 -6.78 -16.63 -27.52
CA ARG A 108 -7.97 -17.25 -26.93
C ARG A 108 -8.75 -16.23 -26.08
N GLY A 109 -10.07 -16.43 -26.03
CA GLY A 109 -11.00 -15.49 -25.38
C GLY A 109 -11.63 -14.47 -26.32
N GLY A 110 -11.20 -14.39 -27.59
CA GLY A 110 -11.71 -13.41 -28.54
C GLY A 110 -13.21 -13.52 -28.83
N GLU A 111 -13.71 -14.76 -29.01
CA GLU A 111 -15.14 -15.00 -29.22
C GLU A 111 -15.95 -14.63 -27.97
N GLN A 112 -15.44 -14.96 -26.77
CA GLN A 112 -16.10 -14.67 -25.50
C GLN A 112 -16.16 -13.17 -25.21
N VAL A 113 -15.06 -12.45 -25.47
CA VAL A 113 -15.00 -10.99 -25.38
C VAL A 113 -15.99 -10.33 -26.35
N ALA A 114 -16.06 -10.80 -27.60
CA ALA A 114 -17.03 -10.29 -28.57
C ALA A 114 -18.48 -10.54 -28.14
N ALA A 115 -18.73 -11.68 -27.48
CA ALA A 115 -20.04 -12.10 -26.98
C ALA A 115 -20.45 -11.45 -25.66
N LEU A 116 -19.58 -10.65 -25.00
CA LEU A 116 -19.93 -9.96 -23.76
C LEU A 116 -21.20 -9.11 -23.91
N PRO A 117 -22.06 -9.03 -22.88
CA PRO A 117 -23.21 -8.13 -22.87
C PRO A 117 -22.84 -6.70 -23.26
N GLU A 118 -23.67 -6.05 -24.06
CA GLU A 118 -23.43 -4.69 -24.54
C GLU A 118 -23.11 -3.69 -23.41
N PRO A 119 -23.83 -3.66 -22.27
CA PRO A 119 -23.51 -2.75 -21.17
C PRO A 119 -22.08 -2.92 -20.64
N LEU A 120 -21.60 -4.17 -20.52
CA LEU A 120 -20.23 -4.45 -20.09
C LEU A 120 -19.22 -4.01 -21.13
N ARG A 121 -19.46 -4.28 -22.42
CA ARG A 121 -18.55 -3.85 -23.49
C ARG A 121 -18.40 -2.34 -23.55
N VAL A 122 -19.51 -1.60 -23.42
CA VAL A 122 -19.52 -0.13 -23.46
C VAL A 122 -18.83 0.46 -22.23
N ALA A 123 -19.05 -0.10 -21.04
CA ALA A 123 -18.45 0.39 -19.80
C ALA A 123 -16.98 -0.01 -19.64
N PHE A 124 -16.52 -1.10 -20.28
CA PHE A 124 -15.26 -1.78 -19.98
C PHE A 124 -14.06 -0.84 -19.88
N ALA A 125 -13.77 -0.09 -20.95
CA ALA A 125 -12.61 0.80 -20.98
C ALA A 125 -12.72 1.97 -20.00
N ALA A 126 -13.94 2.52 -19.85
CA ALA A 126 -14.21 3.61 -18.93
C ALA A 126 -14.01 3.18 -17.47
N THR A 127 -14.40 1.96 -17.11
CA THR A 127 -14.28 1.43 -15.74
C THR A 127 -12.88 0.89 -15.44
N THR A 128 -12.36 0.03 -16.31
CA THR A 128 -11.12 -0.73 -16.05
C THR A 128 -9.86 0.01 -16.47
N GLY A 129 -10.00 1.05 -17.31
CA GLY A 129 -8.89 1.83 -17.83
C GLY A 129 -8.06 1.12 -18.91
N ILE A 130 -8.47 -0.07 -19.37
CA ILE A 130 -7.76 -0.84 -20.40
C ILE A 130 -8.70 -1.13 -21.59
N PRO A 131 -8.16 -1.24 -22.82
CA PRO A 131 -8.97 -1.59 -23.98
C PRO A 131 -9.49 -3.02 -23.87
N LEU A 132 -10.73 -3.22 -24.27
CA LEU A 132 -11.33 -4.55 -24.31
C LEU A 132 -10.73 -5.35 -25.49
N GLY A 133 -10.07 -6.47 -25.19
CA GLY A 133 -9.47 -7.35 -26.18
C GLY A 133 -8.97 -8.65 -25.57
N VAL A 134 -8.37 -9.53 -26.37
CA VAL A 134 -7.86 -10.84 -25.92
C VAL A 134 -6.70 -10.74 -24.92
N GLN A 135 -6.06 -9.58 -24.85
CA GLN A 135 -4.91 -9.36 -23.99
C GLN A 135 -5.26 -9.30 -22.51
N VAL A 136 -6.48 -8.93 -22.11
CA VAL A 136 -6.84 -8.77 -20.69
C VAL A 136 -7.05 -10.13 -20.00
N SER A 137 -6.78 -10.25 -18.69
CA SER A 137 -6.95 -11.53 -17.98
C SER A 137 -8.36 -12.10 -18.09
N VAL A 138 -9.39 -11.25 -18.02
CA VAL A 138 -10.79 -11.70 -18.06
C VAL A 138 -11.15 -12.42 -19.37
N ALA A 139 -10.49 -12.11 -20.49
CA ALA A 139 -10.70 -12.83 -21.75
C ALA A 139 -10.32 -14.31 -21.62
N LYS A 140 -9.22 -14.59 -20.91
CA LYS A 140 -8.70 -15.95 -20.68
C LYS A 140 -9.56 -16.70 -19.67
N ILE A 141 -10.04 -16.01 -18.63
CA ILE A 141 -10.97 -16.57 -17.65
C ILE A 141 -12.28 -16.97 -18.34
N LEU A 142 -12.84 -16.09 -19.18
CA LEU A 142 -14.04 -16.40 -19.96
C LEU A 142 -13.83 -17.58 -20.92
N HIS A 143 -12.64 -17.68 -21.53
CA HIS A 143 -12.31 -18.82 -22.39
C HIS A 143 -12.35 -20.13 -21.60
N LEU A 144 -11.68 -20.20 -20.44
CA LEU A 144 -11.69 -21.37 -19.57
C LEU A 144 -13.11 -21.71 -19.09
N GLN A 145 -13.87 -20.70 -18.68
CA GLN A 145 -15.26 -20.88 -18.26
C GLN A 145 -16.15 -21.43 -19.38
N SER A 146 -15.99 -20.93 -20.61
CA SER A 146 -16.71 -21.45 -21.79
C SER A 146 -16.32 -22.89 -22.15
N GLY A 147 -15.11 -23.31 -21.75
CA GLY A 147 -14.62 -24.68 -21.82
C GLY A 147 -15.17 -25.61 -20.72
N GLY A 148 -15.99 -25.09 -19.80
CA GLY A 148 -16.65 -25.86 -18.75
C GLY A 148 -15.99 -25.75 -17.37
N LEU A 149 -15.00 -24.87 -17.18
CA LEU A 149 -14.42 -24.63 -15.85
C LEU A 149 -15.42 -23.89 -14.94
N ASP A 150 -15.71 -24.47 -13.77
CA ASP A 150 -16.46 -23.81 -12.70
C ASP A 150 -15.53 -22.87 -11.91
N LEU A 151 -15.92 -21.61 -11.78
CA LEU A 151 -15.14 -20.58 -11.09
C LEU A 151 -15.47 -20.50 -9.58
N THR A 152 -16.46 -21.25 -9.11
CA THR A 152 -16.94 -21.20 -7.73
C THR A 152 -15.81 -21.54 -6.73
N GLY A 153 -15.54 -20.61 -5.82
CA GLY A 153 -14.50 -20.78 -4.78
C GLY A 153 -13.07 -20.62 -5.27
N LEU A 154 -12.87 -20.30 -6.56
CA LEU A 154 -11.55 -20.02 -7.11
C LEU A 154 -11.14 -18.57 -6.92
N ARG A 155 -9.84 -18.31 -7.08
CA ARG A 155 -9.24 -16.97 -7.04
C ARG A 155 -8.29 -16.77 -8.22
N TRP A 156 -8.17 -15.54 -8.68
CA TRP A 156 -7.16 -15.14 -9.66
C TRP A 156 -5.88 -14.66 -8.99
N LEU A 157 -4.74 -15.19 -9.43
CA LEU A 157 -3.41 -14.71 -9.05
C LEU A 157 -2.58 -14.41 -10.31
N ASP A 158 -2.16 -13.16 -10.46
CA ASP A 158 -1.14 -12.79 -11.45
C ASP A 158 0.18 -13.51 -11.15
N LEU A 159 1.03 -13.75 -12.15
CA LEU A 159 2.26 -14.54 -11.99
C LEU A 159 3.12 -14.13 -10.79
N PRO A 160 3.41 -12.83 -10.54
CA PRO A 160 4.23 -12.43 -9.40
C PRO A 160 3.61 -12.79 -8.06
N ALA A 161 2.30 -12.60 -7.91
CA ALA A 161 1.58 -12.94 -6.67
C ALA A 161 1.52 -14.45 -6.45
N PHE A 162 1.33 -15.24 -7.52
CA PHE A 162 1.38 -16.69 -7.46
C PHE A 162 2.76 -17.19 -7.01
N VAL A 163 3.85 -16.68 -7.59
CA VAL A 163 5.20 -17.07 -7.19
C VAL A 163 5.51 -16.67 -5.74
N VAL A 164 5.12 -15.46 -5.29
CA VAL A 164 5.30 -15.08 -3.88
C VAL A 164 4.53 -16.02 -2.94
N ALA A 165 3.29 -16.37 -3.28
CA ALA A 165 2.51 -17.31 -2.47
C ALA A 165 3.18 -18.69 -2.41
N ALA A 166 3.68 -19.20 -3.54
CA ALA A 166 4.39 -20.48 -3.63
C ALA A 166 5.74 -20.49 -2.87
N LEU A 167 6.36 -19.33 -2.63
CA LEU A 167 7.54 -19.18 -1.79
C LEU A 167 7.22 -19.18 -0.28
N GLY A 168 5.95 -19.03 0.10
CA GLY A 168 5.46 -18.99 1.48
C GLY A 168 4.85 -17.65 1.91
N GLY A 169 4.69 -16.70 0.98
CA GLY A 169 4.02 -15.44 1.24
C GLY A 169 2.49 -15.56 1.24
N ARG A 170 1.80 -14.51 1.69
CA ARG A 170 0.34 -14.41 1.61
C ARG A 170 -0.11 -14.21 0.16
N ALA A 171 -1.17 -14.90 -0.25
CA ALA A 171 -1.82 -14.69 -1.54
C ALA A 171 -2.60 -13.36 -1.55
N VAL A 172 -2.25 -12.49 -2.49
CA VAL A 172 -2.77 -11.10 -2.60
C VAL A 172 -2.93 -10.72 -4.06
N SER A 173 -3.66 -9.64 -4.32
CA SER A 173 -3.67 -8.97 -5.62
C SER A 173 -2.92 -7.64 -5.52
N GLU A 174 -1.84 -7.45 -6.29
CA GLU A 174 -1.12 -6.17 -6.30
C GLU A 174 -1.79 -5.21 -7.30
N TYR A 175 -2.01 -3.95 -6.90
CA TYR A 175 -2.83 -2.99 -7.67
C TYR A 175 -2.40 -2.78 -9.12
N SER A 176 -1.10 -2.69 -9.41
CA SER A 176 -0.64 -2.47 -10.78
C SER A 176 -0.88 -3.67 -11.68
N LEU A 177 -0.75 -4.89 -11.16
CA LEU A 177 -1.06 -6.14 -11.87
C LEU A 177 -2.57 -6.36 -11.98
N ALA A 178 -3.31 -6.17 -10.88
CA ALA A 178 -4.77 -6.29 -10.84
C ALA A 178 -5.45 -5.32 -11.82
N SER A 179 -4.87 -4.14 -12.03
CA SER A 179 -5.35 -3.16 -13.02
C SER A 179 -5.31 -3.67 -14.47
N ARG A 180 -4.55 -4.74 -14.75
CA ARG A 180 -4.43 -5.35 -16.08
C ARG A 180 -5.46 -6.46 -16.33
N THR A 181 -6.20 -6.85 -15.30
CA THR A 181 -7.08 -8.03 -15.37
C THR A 181 -8.39 -7.79 -16.11
N GLY A 182 -8.88 -6.55 -16.12
CA GLY A 182 -10.26 -6.22 -16.51
C GLY A 182 -11.28 -6.50 -15.40
N LEU A 183 -10.82 -6.76 -14.17
CA LEU A 183 -11.65 -7.05 -12.99
C LEU A 183 -11.60 -5.95 -11.94
N LEU A 184 -10.85 -4.86 -12.17
CA LEU A 184 -10.69 -3.75 -11.22
C LEU A 184 -11.38 -2.50 -11.77
N ASP A 185 -12.14 -1.82 -10.92
CA ASP A 185 -12.66 -0.48 -11.19
C ASP A 185 -11.59 0.56 -10.82
N GLN A 186 -11.15 1.36 -11.79
CA GLN A 186 -10.09 2.34 -11.59
C GLN A 186 -10.51 3.52 -10.72
N ASP A 187 -11.80 3.90 -10.71
CA ASP A 187 -12.28 5.03 -9.91
C ASP A 187 -12.30 4.68 -8.42
N THR A 188 -12.78 3.49 -8.08
CA THR A 188 -12.90 3.06 -6.68
C THR A 188 -11.67 2.31 -6.18
N GLY A 189 -10.91 1.65 -7.08
CA GLY A 189 -9.86 0.71 -6.71
C GLY A 189 -10.39 -0.62 -6.17
N ALA A 190 -11.71 -0.87 -6.25
CA ALA A 190 -12.33 -2.11 -5.81
C ALA A 190 -12.55 -3.08 -7.00
N PRO A 191 -12.82 -4.36 -6.74
CA PRO A 191 -13.25 -5.29 -7.77
C PRO A 191 -14.51 -4.78 -8.52
N TRP A 192 -14.51 -4.88 -9.85
CA TRP A 192 -15.61 -4.42 -10.68
C TRP A 192 -16.77 -5.42 -10.63
N ARG A 193 -17.75 -5.09 -9.79
CA ARG A 193 -18.90 -5.94 -9.47
C ARG A 193 -19.66 -6.47 -10.67
N ASP A 194 -19.88 -5.67 -11.72
CA ASP A 194 -20.66 -6.12 -12.87
C ASP A 194 -19.94 -7.22 -13.66
N MET A 195 -18.62 -7.14 -13.76
CA MET A 195 -17.82 -8.17 -14.41
C MET A 195 -17.75 -9.44 -13.56
N LEU A 196 -17.59 -9.31 -12.24
CA LEU A 196 -17.62 -10.47 -11.33
C LEU A 196 -18.99 -11.17 -11.35
N ALA A 197 -20.08 -10.40 -11.35
CA ALA A 197 -21.44 -10.94 -11.48
C ALA A 197 -21.63 -11.67 -12.82
N HIS A 198 -21.04 -11.17 -13.91
CA HIS A 198 -21.06 -11.85 -15.21
C HIS A 198 -20.29 -13.17 -15.19
N LEU A 199 -19.15 -13.21 -14.49
CA LEU A 199 -18.36 -14.42 -14.27
C LEU A 199 -19.04 -15.39 -13.27
N GLY A 200 -20.05 -14.95 -12.52
CA GLY A 200 -20.72 -15.76 -11.50
C GLY A 200 -19.90 -15.93 -10.22
N VAL A 201 -19.01 -14.97 -9.91
CA VAL A 201 -18.13 -14.98 -8.73
C VAL A 201 -18.34 -13.72 -7.88
N ASP A 202 -17.85 -13.75 -6.64
CA ASP A 202 -17.91 -12.62 -5.71
C ASP A 202 -16.58 -11.85 -5.60
N ASP A 203 -16.56 -10.81 -4.78
CA ASP A 203 -15.40 -9.94 -4.58
C ASP A 203 -14.17 -10.69 -4.01
N THR A 204 -14.32 -11.92 -3.48
CA THR A 204 -13.21 -12.76 -3.01
C THR A 204 -12.44 -13.46 -4.11
N PHE A 205 -12.96 -13.41 -5.36
CA PHE A 205 -12.27 -13.92 -6.55
C PHE A 205 -10.94 -13.20 -6.79
N LEU A 206 -10.86 -11.91 -6.43
CA LEU A 206 -9.60 -11.23 -6.23
C LEU A 206 -9.20 -11.34 -4.75
N PRO A 207 -8.03 -11.92 -4.43
CA PRO A 207 -7.47 -11.85 -3.08
C PRO A 207 -7.32 -10.40 -2.57
N PRO A 208 -7.04 -10.18 -1.28
CA PRO A 208 -6.88 -8.84 -0.72
C PRO A 208 -5.93 -7.97 -1.56
N LEU A 209 -6.42 -6.80 -1.96
CA LEU A 209 -5.68 -5.85 -2.78
C LEU A 209 -4.62 -5.12 -1.94
N VAL A 210 -3.38 -5.09 -2.42
CA VAL A 210 -2.23 -4.47 -1.73
C VAL A 210 -1.41 -3.61 -2.68
N ALA A 211 -0.68 -2.64 -2.13
CA ALA A 211 0.30 -1.87 -2.89
C ALA A 211 1.58 -2.69 -3.14
N ALA A 212 2.25 -2.43 -4.27
CA ALA A 212 3.61 -2.91 -4.51
C ALA A 212 4.54 -2.58 -3.33
N GLY A 213 5.39 -3.54 -2.95
CA GLY A 213 6.30 -3.41 -1.82
C GLY A 213 5.70 -3.72 -0.44
N THR A 214 4.43 -4.13 -0.36
CA THR A 214 3.84 -4.59 0.91
C THR A 214 4.52 -5.88 1.37
N GLU A 215 4.96 -5.97 2.63
CA GLU A 215 5.51 -7.21 3.19
C GLU A 215 4.42 -8.31 3.25
N LEU A 216 4.71 -9.47 2.66
CA LEU A 216 3.78 -10.59 2.52
C LEU A 216 4.15 -11.79 3.38
N GLY A 217 5.12 -11.64 4.29
CA GLY A 217 5.65 -12.71 5.14
C GLY A 217 7.04 -13.17 4.68
N PHE A 218 7.42 -14.38 5.07
CA PHE A 218 8.78 -14.88 4.91
C PHE A 218 8.84 -16.16 4.06
N ALA A 219 9.90 -16.28 3.29
CA ALA A 219 10.18 -17.43 2.44
C ALA A 219 10.33 -18.70 3.26
N SER A 220 9.36 -19.61 3.15
CA SER A 220 9.23 -20.77 4.04
C SER A 220 9.00 -22.09 3.29
N ALA A 221 8.82 -22.05 1.97
CA ALA A 221 8.60 -23.24 1.15
C ALA A 221 9.66 -24.33 1.41
N PRO A 222 9.28 -25.62 1.52
CA PRO A 222 10.19 -26.69 1.94
C PRO A 222 11.41 -26.87 1.03
N TRP A 223 11.24 -26.66 -0.27
CA TRP A 223 12.30 -26.82 -1.28
C TRP A 223 13.34 -25.69 -1.29
N LEU A 224 13.11 -24.59 -0.58
CA LEU A 224 14.02 -23.45 -0.59
C LEU A 224 15.37 -23.82 0.05
N PRO A 225 16.49 -23.46 -0.60
CA PRO A 225 17.80 -23.58 0.03
C PRO A 225 17.89 -22.65 1.23
N GLU A 226 18.77 -22.98 2.17
CA GLU A 226 19.00 -22.18 3.39
C GLU A 226 19.36 -20.72 3.08
N LEU A 227 19.95 -20.48 1.90
CA LEU A 227 20.28 -19.15 1.40
C LEU A 227 19.08 -18.21 1.27
N VAL A 228 17.88 -18.74 1.01
CA VAL A 228 16.66 -17.93 0.80
C VAL A 228 15.65 -18.09 1.93
N ARG A 229 15.75 -19.17 2.72
CA ARG A 229 14.82 -19.46 3.81
C ARG A 229 14.82 -18.32 4.84
N GLY A 230 13.64 -17.83 5.17
CA GLY A 230 13.46 -16.70 6.08
C GLY A 230 13.56 -15.32 5.45
N ALA A 231 13.85 -15.20 4.14
CA ALA A 231 13.86 -13.91 3.45
C ALA A 231 12.46 -13.27 3.45
N ALA A 232 12.35 -11.96 3.69
CA ALA A 232 11.10 -11.23 3.56
C ALA A 232 10.61 -11.23 2.10
N LEU A 233 9.30 -11.34 1.88
CA LEU A 233 8.70 -11.46 0.56
C LEU A 233 7.80 -10.27 0.22
N THR A 234 7.86 -9.80 -1.02
CA THR A 234 6.89 -8.83 -1.57
C THR A 234 6.65 -9.05 -3.06
N VAL A 235 5.52 -8.53 -3.55
CA VAL A 235 5.32 -8.27 -4.98
C VAL A 235 5.78 -6.84 -5.28
N ALA A 236 6.62 -6.67 -6.32
CA ALA A 236 7.08 -5.37 -6.81
C ALA A 236 6.11 -4.75 -7.83
N GLY A 237 5.31 -5.58 -8.50
CA GLY A 237 4.24 -5.15 -9.41
C GLY A 237 4.52 -5.45 -10.89
N HIS A 238 3.88 -4.67 -11.77
CA HIS A 238 3.95 -4.80 -13.22
C HIS A 238 5.31 -4.35 -13.79
N ASP A 239 5.92 -5.20 -14.61
CA ASP A 239 7.28 -5.06 -15.12
C ASP A 239 7.63 -3.69 -15.70
N HIS A 240 6.80 -3.11 -16.56
CA HIS A 240 7.04 -1.80 -17.15
C HIS A 240 7.11 -0.69 -16.11
N LEU A 241 6.33 -0.79 -15.03
CA LEU A 241 6.25 0.22 -13.99
C LEU A 241 7.36 0.04 -12.96
N VAL A 242 7.71 -1.21 -12.66
CA VAL A 242 8.88 -1.55 -11.84
C VAL A 242 10.17 -1.12 -12.53
N SER A 243 10.27 -1.36 -13.84
CA SER A 243 11.35 -0.86 -14.68
C SER A 243 11.42 0.67 -14.64
N ALA A 244 10.28 1.35 -14.63
CA ALA A 244 10.23 2.81 -14.61
C ALA A 244 10.84 3.42 -13.34
N VAL A 245 10.52 2.86 -12.18
CA VAL A 245 11.03 3.36 -10.90
C VAL A 245 12.50 2.99 -10.62
N SER A 246 13.11 2.14 -11.45
CA SER A 246 14.54 1.78 -11.33
C SER A 246 15.47 3.00 -11.47
N GLY A 247 15.01 4.02 -12.20
CA GLY A 247 15.71 5.28 -12.46
C GLY A 247 15.44 6.38 -11.44
N GLY A 248 14.60 6.13 -10.43
CA GLY A 248 14.15 7.13 -9.44
C GLY A 248 12.76 7.70 -9.73
N ASP A 249 12.42 8.80 -9.07
CA ASP A 249 11.12 9.46 -9.22
C ASP A 249 10.97 10.06 -10.63
N ILE A 250 9.83 9.79 -11.27
CA ILE A 250 9.50 10.29 -12.60
C ILE A 250 8.53 11.47 -12.44
N ALA A 251 8.92 12.62 -12.99
CA ALA A 251 8.05 13.79 -13.06
C ALA A 251 6.86 13.54 -14.00
N ASP A 252 5.70 14.10 -13.66
CA ASP A 252 4.47 14.00 -14.46
C ASP A 252 4.59 14.62 -15.86
N ASP A 253 5.58 15.50 -16.07
CA ASP A 253 5.93 16.14 -17.33
C ASP A 253 6.94 15.34 -18.19
N THR A 254 7.22 14.08 -17.87
CA THR A 254 8.26 13.28 -18.53
C THR A 254 7.70 11.98 -19.12
N TYR A 255 8.02 11.69 -20.38
CA TYR A 255 7.83 10.36 -20.98
C TYR A 255 8.99 9.44 -20.54
N LEU A 256 8.67 8.26 -20.02
CA LEU A 256 9.63 7.15 -20.03
C LEU A 256 9.33 6.26 -21.23
N VAL A 257 10.32 6.05 -22.10
CA VAL A 257 10.16 5.32 -23.35
C VAL A 257 11.05 4.08 -23.34
N SER A 258 10.43 2.92 -23.11
CA SER A 258 11.12 1.63 -23.13
C SER A 258 11.12 1.07 -24.54
N MET A 259 12.30 0.99 -25.18
CA MET A 259 12.46 0.58 -26.57
C MET A 259 12.98 -0.86 -26.70
N GLY A 260 12.08 -1.83 -26.54
CA GLY A 260 12.35 -3.27 -26.65
C GLY A 260 11.76 -3.91 -27.92
N THR A 261 11.12 -5.08 -27.76
CA THR A 261 10.30 -5.67 -28.85
C THR A 261 9.09 -4.80 -29.15
N ALA A 262 8.42 -4.32 -28.11
CA ALA A 262 7.52 -3.17 -28.17
C ALA A 262 8.29 -1.91 -27.74
N GLU A 263 7.85 -0.77 -28.24
CA GLU A 263 8.19 0.56 -27.74
C GLU A 263 7.01 1.07 -26.93
N VAL A 264 7.26 1.33 -25.65
CA VAL A 264 6.23 1.69 -24.67
C VAL A 264 6.53 3.06 -24.09
N LEU A 265 5.59 3.98 -24.23
CA LEU A 265 5.60 5.31 -23.62
C LEU A 265 4.79 5.25 -22.32
N LEU A 266 5.42 5.62 -21.21
CA LEU A 266 4.79 5.76 -19.91
C LEU A 266 4.65 7.24 -19.54
N ARG A 267 3.49 7.63 -19.02
CA ARG A 267 3.26 8.91 -18.34
C ARG A 267 2.68 8.68 -16.97
N VAL A 268 3.41 9.08 -15.93
CA VAL A 268 2.95 9.02 -14.54
C VAL A 268 2.07 10.23 -14.26
N LEU A 269 0.96 10.00 -13.55
CA LEU A 269 -0.02 11.02 -13.20
C LEU A 269 -0.27 11.02 -11.70
N ASP A 270 -0.54 12.21 -11.16
CA ASP A 270 -0.88 12.42 -9.75
C ASP A 270 -2.38 12.25 -9.49
N THR A 271 -3.19 12.38 -10.53
CA THR A 271 -4.64 12.19 -10.50
C THR A 271 -5.06 11.26 -11.63
N PRO A 272 -6.08 10.40 -11.41
CA PRO A 272 -6.53 9.50 -12.46
C PRO A 272 -7.28 10.29 -13.54
N PRO A 273 -7.15 9.91 -14.83
CA PRO A 273 -8.01 10.44 -15.87
C PRO A 273 -9.48 10.09 -15.58
N SER A 274 -10.41 10.95 -16.01
CA SER A 274 -11.86 10.67 -15.89
C SER A 274 -12.26 9.42 -16.70
N ALA A 275 -13.39 8.80 -16.35
CA ALA A 275 -13.93 7.64 -17.08
C ALA A 275 -14.08 7.90 -18.60
N ALA A 276 -14.53 9.10 -18.99
CA ALA A 276 -14.65 9.49 -20.39
C ALA A 276 -13.28 9.64 -21.08
N SER A 277 -12.27 10.12 -20.35
CA SER A 277 -10.88 10.20 -20.84
C SER A 277 -10.30 8.80 -21.06
N ARG A 278 -10.47 7.89 -20.09
CA ARG A 278 -10.04 6.49 -20.21
C ARG A 278 -10.66 5.78 -21.40
N ALA A 279 -11.95 6.01 -21.65
CA ALA A 279 -12.64 5.46 -22.83
C ALA A 279 -11.99 5.93 -24.15
N ARG A 280 -11.70 7.23 -24.30
CA ARG A 280 -11.06 7.78 -25.51
C ARG A 280 -9.61 7.31 -25.66
N LEU A 281 -8.86 7.21 -24.56
CA LEU A 281 -7.49 6.67 -24.58
C LEU A 281 -7.47 5.21 -25.06
N ALA A 282 -8.44 4.40 -24.62
CA ALA A 282 -8.56 3.00 -25.02
C ALA A 282 -8.85 2.80 -26.52
N GLU A 283 -9.47 3.76 -27.21
CA GLU A 283 -9.63 3.74 -28.69
C GLU A 283 -8.28 3.73 -29.42
N HIS A 284 -7.23 4.22 -28.76
CA HIS A 284 -5.84 4.21 -29.21
C HIS A 284 -5.01 3.10 -28.55
N LEU A 285 -5.65 2.14 -27.87
CA LEU A 285 -5.01 1.06 -27.10
C LEU A 285 -4.11 1.57 -25.96
N ILE A 286 -4.38 2.78 -25.47
CA ILE A 286 -3.65 3.36 -24.34
C ILE A 286 -4.33 2.93 -23.05
N ASN A 287 -3.54 2.31 -22.17
CA ASN A 287 -4.00 1.88 -20.86
C ASN A 287 -3.87 3.03 -19.87
N SER A 288 -4.79 3.14 -18.93
CA SER A 288 -4.79 4.07 -17.80
C SER A 288 -5.00 3.27 -16.52
N VAL A 289 -3.93 2.97 -15.80
CA VAL A 289 -3.93 2.03 -14.68
C VAL A 289 -3.24 2.59 -13.44
N ARG A 290 -3.37 1.91 -12.30
CA ARG A 290 -2.63 2.27 -11.08
C ARG A 290 -1.14 2.02 -11.25
N HIS A 291 -0.33 2.91 -10.69
CA HIS A 291 1.12 2.77 -10.69
C HIS A 291 1.60 1.91 -9.51
N VAL A 292 2.83 1.40 -9.58
CA VAL A 292 3.50 0.71 -8.44
C VAL A 292 3.89 1.67 -7.31
N VAL A 293 3.79 2.98 -7.55
CA VAL A 293 3.98 4.00 -6.51
C VAL A 293 2.60 4.35 -5.95
N PRO A 294 2.39 4.22 -4.62
CA PRO A 294 1.09 4.51 -4.00
C PRO A 294 0.56 5.90 -4.38
N GLY A 295 -0.73 5.97 -4.70
CA GLY A 295 -1.42 7.22 -5.06
C GLY A 295 -1.12 7.75 -6.47
N LYS A 296 -0.22 7.12 -7.23
CA LYS A 296 0.07 7.49 -8.62
C LYS A 296 -0.68 6.60 -9.61
N TYR A 297 -0.87 7.13 -10.80
CA TYR A 297 -1.49 6.46 -11.94
C TYR A 297 -0.54 6.52 -13.13
N VAL A 298 -0.79 5.72 -14.16
CA VAL A 298 0.07 5.69 -15.34
C VAL A 298 -0.71 5.45 -16.61
N LEU A 299 -0.38 6.23 -17.62
CA LEU A 299 -0.76 5.97 -19.01
C LEU A 299 0.32 5.09 -19.65
N VAL A 300 -0.09 3.98 -20.24
CA VAL A 300 0.81 3.03 -20.93
C VAL A 300 0.37 2.94 -22.38
N ALA A 301 1.12 3.59 -23.27
CA ALA A 301 0.90 3.60 -24.70
C ALA A 301 1.99 2.79 -25.40
N GLY A 302 1.64 1.85 -26.28
CA GLY A 302 2.60 0.93 -26.87
C GLY A 302 2.45 0.78 -28.38
N VAL A 303 3.57 0.64 -29.07
CA VAL A 303 3.68 0.24 -30.49
C VAL A 303 4.74 -0.83 -30.65
N LYS A 304 4.69 -1.63 -31.71
CA LYS A 304 5.67 -2.68 -32.03
C LYS A 304 6.74 -2.20 -33.01
N SER A 305 7.19 -0.95 -32.88
CA SER A 305 8.24 -0.38 -33.74
C SER A 305 9.55 -1.20 -33.66
N GLY A 306 9.92 -1.68 -32.47
CA GLY A 306 11.09 -2.55 -32.27
C GLY A 306 11.01 -3.88 -33.00
N LEU A 307 9.81 -4.46 -33.11
CA LEU A 307 9.57 -5.65 -33.92
C LEU A 307 9.78 -5.36 -35.41
N LEU A 308 9.32 -4.20 -35.89
CA LEU A 308 9.49 -3.81 -37.29
C LEU A 308 10.95 -3.55 -37.62
N MET A 309 11.67 -2.82 -36.75
CA MET A 309 13.11 -2.60 -36.87
C MET A 309 13.88 -3.93 -36.92
N ARG A 310 13.57 -4.88 -36.03
CA ARG A 310 14.17 -6.22 -36.04
C ARG A 310 13.92 -6.97 -37.35
N ARG A 311 12.69 -6.94 -37.88
CA ARG A 311 12.35 -7.59 -39.14
C ARG A 311 13.04 -6.93 -40.33
N ALA A 312 13.18 -5.60 -40.32
CA ALA A 312 13.94 -4.89 -41.34
C ALA A 312 15.42 -5.32 -41.33
N LEU A 313 16.04 -5.44 -40.15
CA LEU A 313 17.40 -5.99 -40.03
C LEU A 313 17.49 -7.41 -40.62
N GLN A 314 16.53 -8.29 -40.30
CA GLN A 314 16.49 -9.66 -40.82
C GLN A 314 16.32 -9.71 -42.35
N LEU A 315 15.48 -8.85 -42.92
CA LEU A 315 15.32 -8.73 -44.38
C LEU A 315 16.60 -8.25 -45.07
N CYS A 316 17.42 -7.46 -44.38
CA CYS A 316 18.72 -6.99 -44.85
C CYS A 316 19.88 -7.93 -44.49
N ASP A 317 19.61 -9.11 -43.94
CA ASP A 317 20.60 -10.10 -43.47
C ASP A 317 21.58 -9.54 -42.41
N ILE A 318 21.11 -8.59 -41.60
CA ILE A 318 21.86 -7.99 -40.50
C ILE A 318 21.48 -8.68 -39.20
N THR A 319 22.36 -9.57 -38.73
CA THR A 319 22.08 -10.42 -37.56
C THR A 319 22.98 -10.13 -36.36
N ASP A 320 24.09 -9.42 -36.57
CA ASP A 320 25.10 -9.14 -35.56
C ASP A 320 25.21 -7.65 -35.19
N ARG A 321 26.04 -7.35 -34.19
CA ARG A 321 26.26 -5.98 -33.71
C ARG A 321 27.00 -5.13 -34.74
N ALA A 322 28.02 -5.68 -35.39
CA ALA A 322 28.83 -4.94 -36.36
C ALA A 322 27.98 -4.46 -37.56
N GLY A 323 27.07 -5.31 -38.05
CA GLY A 323 26.13 -4.96 -39.11
C GLY A 323 25.12 -3.90 -38.67
N ARG A 324 24.65 -3.94 -37.41
CA ARG A 324 23.78 -2.89 -36.85
C ARG A 324 24.49 -1.55 -36.75
N ASP A 325 25.72 -1.53 -36.22
CA ASP A 325 26.53 -0.31 -36.08
C ASP A 325 26.85 0.29 -37.47
N GLY A 326 27.16 -0.58 -38.45
CA GLY A 326 27.38 -0.16 -39.84
C GLY A 326 26.12 0.35 -40.54
N LEU A 327 24.95 -0.24 -40.24
CA LEU A 327 23.67 0.29 -40.73
C LEU A 327 23.36 1.65 -40.09
N ASP A 328 23.54 1.79 -38.78
CA ASP A 328 23.31 3.03 -38.04
C ASP A 328 24.07 4.20 -38.68
N GLN A 329 25.36 4.01 -38.95
CA GLN A 329 26.21 5.00 -39.62
C GLN A 329 25.74 5.34 -41.05
N ARG A 330 25.27 4.35 -41.82
CA ARG A 330 24.76 4.60 -43.18
C ARG A 330 23.46 5.37 -43.17
N VAL A 331 22.53 5.05 -42.25
CA VAL A 331 21.28 5.79 -42.07
C VAL A 331 21.56 7.23 -41.67
N GLN A 332 22.51 7.43 -40.75
CA GLN A 332 22.99 8.75 -40.33
C GLN A 332 23.61 9.58 -41.46
N ALA A 333 24.26 8.92 -42.43
CA ALA A 333 24.87 9.57 -43.58
C ALA A 333 23.87 9.92 -44.70
N LEU A 334 22.60 9.48 -44.61
CA LEU A 334 21.59 9.80 -45.61
C LEU A 334 21.25 11.30 -45.60
N PRO A 335 20.94 11.90 -46.76
CA PRO A 335 20.35 13.23 -46.81
C PRO A 335 19.05 13.30 -45.99
N SER A 336 18.69 14.50 -45.51
CA SER A 336 17.47 14.70 -44.72
C SER A 336 16.19 14.24 -45.44
N ALA A 337 16.15 14.33 -46.77
CA ALA A 337 15.05 13.86 -47.61
C ALA A 337 15.14 12.36 -47.99
N GLY A 338 16.25 11.68 -47.66
CA GLY A 338 16.63 10.40 -48.25
C GLY A 338 17.30 10.57 -49.63
N SER A 339 17.67 9.44 -50.22
CA SER A 339 18.32 9.29 -51.52
C SER A 339 17.40 8.68 -52.59
N VAL A 340 16.22 8.20 -52.19
CA VAL A 340 15.17 7.70 -53.09
C VAL A 340 14.01 8.69 -53.20
N ALA A 341 13.18 8.55 -54.24
CA ALA A 341 12.02 9.42 -54.45
C ALA A 341 11.03 9.35 -53.27
N GLU A 342 10.39 10.48 -52.96
CA GLU A 342 9.34 10.55 -51.94
C GLU A 342 8.21 9.56 -52.24
N GLY A 343 7.78 8.80 -51.23
CA GLY A 343 6.81 7.71 -51.40
C GLY A 343 7.34 6.48 -52.13
N GLY A 344 8.65 6.44 -52.44
CA GLY A 344 9.33 5.31 -53.07
C GLY A 344 9.39 4.07 -52.18
N VAL A 345 9.39 4.24 -50.85
CA VAL A 345 9.22 3.18 -49.86
C VAL A 345 8.11 3.60 -48.90
N THR A 346 7.08 2.77 -48.77
CA THR A 346 6.01 2.96 -47.77
C THR A 346 5.96 1.77 -46.84
N VAL A 347 5.85 2.04 -45.54
CA VAL A 347 5.78 1.03 -44.48
C VAL A 347 4.40 1.10 -43.84
N SER A 348 3.88 -0.03 -43.36
CA SER A 348 2.67 -0.08 -42.54
C SER A 348 2.71 -1.25 -41.54
N GLY A 349 1.85 -1.16 -40.52
CA GLY A 349 1.81 -2.03 -39.35
C GLY A 349 2.37 -1.35 -38.10
N ALA A 350 2.84 -2.13 -37.13
CA ALA A 350 3.40 -1.70 -35.84
C ALA A 350 2.39 -1.33 -34.76
N ARG A 351 1.08 -1.30 -35.02
CA ARG A 351 0.12 -1.07 -33.92
C ARG A 351 0.22 -2.20 -32.90
N ASN A 352 -0.22 -1.95 -31.67
CA ASN A 352 -0.08 -2.97 -30.62
C ASN A 352 -0.98 -4.20 -30.87
N ASP A 353 -2.06 -4.02 -31.63
CA ASP A 353 -3.00 -5.07 -32.07
C ASP A 353 -2.60 -5.71 -33.41
N ASP A 354 -1.74 -5.06 -34.20
CA ASP A 354 -1.20 -5.63 -35.42
C ASP A 354 0.20 -6.21 -35.17
N GLY A 355 0.58 -7.23 -35.94
CA GLY A 355 1.84 -7.95 -35.76
C GLY A 355 2.62 -8.00 -37.05
N VAL A 356 2.42 -7.07 -37.97
CA VAL A 356 2.82 -7.19 -39.38
C VAL A 356 3.79 -6.08 -39.76
N LEU A 357 4.82 -6.43 -40.54
CA LEU A 357 5.62 -5.46 -41.29
C LEU A 357 5.19 -5.59 -42.75
N ALA A 358 4.57 -4.55 -43.30
CA ALA A 358 4.23 -4.49 -44.72
C ALA A 358 5.02 -3.37 -45.41
N LEU A 359 5.64 -3.70 -46.53
CA LEU A 359 6.54 -2.84 -47.30
C LEU A 359 6.04 -2.75 -48.73
N THR A 360 5.93 -1.53 -49.27
CA THR A 360 5.72 -1.31 -50.71
C THR A 360 6.87 -0.47 -51.24
N ILE A 361 7.54 -0.99 -52.28
CA ILE A 361 8.68 -0.34 -52.94
C ILE A 361 8.27 0.02 -54.37
N ARG A 362 8.32 1.31 -54.73
CA ARG A 362 7.88 1.88 -56.01
C ARG A 362 9.01 2.48 -56.83
N THR A 363 10.24 2.38 -56.34
CA THR A 363 11.45 2.94 -56.96
C THR A 363 12.57 1.92 -56.94
N ASP A 364 13.50 2.06 -57.88
CA ASP A 364 14.76 1.34 -57.86
C ASP A 364 15.75 2.01 -56.88
N GLY A 365 16.82 1.29 -56.52
CA GLY A 365 17.92 1.84 -55.72
C GLY A 365 17.71 1.87 -54.20
N VAL A 366 16.64 1.25 -53.69
CA VAL A 366 16.41 1.11 -52.24
C VAL A 366 17.45 0.16 -51.64
N ASP A 367 18.29 0.68 -50.77
CA ASP A 367 19.25 -0.11 -50.00
C ASP A 367 18.77 -0.33 -48.55
N ALA A 368 19.58 -1.02 -47.74
CA ALA A 368 19.25 -1.30 -46.36
C ALA A 368 19.05 -0.03 -45.50
N ALA A 369 19.79 1.05 -45.78
CA ALA A 369 19.70 2.29 -45.02
C ALA A 369 18.39 3.03 -45.32
N GLU A 370 18.01 3.11 -46.60
CA GLU A 370 16.72 3.69 -47.01
C GLU A 370 15.53 2.91 -46.46
N LEU A 371 15.60 1.58 -46.53
CA LEU A 371 14.56 0.72 -45.96
C LEU A 371 14.43 0.93 -44.45
N PHE A 372 15.55 0.93 -43.72
CA PHE A 372 15.53 1.11 -42.27
C PHE A 372 15.06 2.50 -41.87
N ARG A 373 15.49 3.55 -42.59
CA ARG A 373 14.99 4.93 -42.40
C ARG A 373 13.48 5.01 -42.59
N ALA A 374 12.93 4.39 -43.64
CA ALA A 374 11.48 4.36 -43.86
C ALA A 374 10.73 3.67 -42.70
N VAL A 375 11.30 2.60 -42.14
CA VAL A 375 10.73 1.93 -40.94
C VAL A 375 10.79 2.84 -39.70
N LEU A 376 11.88 3.60 -39.52
CA LEU A 376 11.99 4.57 -38.42
C LEU A 376 10.95 5.68 -38.52
N LEU A 377 10.75 6.24 -39.72
CA LEU A 377 9.78 7.30 -39.98
C LEU A 377 8.34 6.82 -39.78
N HIS A 378 7.99 5.63 -40.28
CA HIS A 378 6.67 5.03 -39.97
C HIS A 378 6.49 4.81 -38.47
N GLY A 379 7.55 4.38 -37.76
CA GLY A 379 7.54 4.31 -36.30
C GLY A 379 7.28 5.66 -35.63
N ASN A 380 7.79 6.76 -36.19
CA ASN A 380 7.49 8.12 -35.72
C ASN A 380 6.02 8.48 -35.94
N ASP A 381 5.45 8.13 -37.09
CA ASP A 381 4.04 8.40 -37.39
C ASP A 381 3.13 7.71 -36.36
N GLU A 382 3.41 6.44 -36.03
CA GLU A 382 2.67 5.69 -35.01
C GLU A 382 2.85 6.29 -33.60
N VAL A 383 4.08 6.69 -33.23
CA VAL A 383 4.34 7.34 -31.93
C VAL A 383 3.65 8.71 -31.86
N ALA A 384 3.64 9.49 -32.94
CA ALA A 384 2.98 10.79 -32.99
C ALA A 384 1.46 10.68 -32.80
N LEU A 385 0.83 9.62 -33.33
CA LEU A 385 -0.58 9.34 -33.08
C LEU A 385 -0.86 9.08 -31.59
N LEU A 386 0.01 8.32 -30.92
CA LEU A 386 -0.12 8.08 -29.47
C LEU A 386 0.12 9.36 -28.65
N VAL A 387 1.16 10.12 -28.95
CA VAL A 387 1.44 11.39 -28.27
C VAL A 387 0.27 12.37 -28.45
N ALA A 388 -0.28 12.48 -29.65
CA ALA A 388 -1.44 13.33 -29.90
C ALA A 388 -2.70 12.86 -29.15
N ALA A 389 -2.88 11.56 -28.92
CA ALA A 389 -3.96 11.03 -28.10
C ALA A 389 -3.74 11.34 -26.60
N LEU A 390 -2.51 11.20 -26.11
CA LEU A 390 -2.14 11.54 -24.73
C LEU A 390 -2.31 13.03 -24.44
N ASP A 391 -1.78 13.90 -25.30
CA ASP A 391 -1.77 15.35 -25.11
C ASP A 391 -3.17 15.99 -25.17
N ARG A 392 -4.19 15.27 -25.66
CA ARG A 392 -5.60 15.68 -25.57
C ARG A 392 -6.19 15.50 -24.18
N GLU A 393 -5.64 14.56 -23.42
CA GLU A 393 -6.20 14.09 -22.16
C GLU A 393 -5.38 14.55 -20.95
N VAL A 394 -4.07 14.76 -21.14
CA VAL A 394 -3.15 15.24 -20.12
C VAL A 394 -2.22 16.33 -20.67
N PRO A 395 -1.65 17.21 -19.83
CA PRO A 395 -0.69 18.20 -20.27
C PRO A 395 0.49 17.57 -21.04
N PRO A 396 0.95 18.20 -22.15
CA PRO A 396 2.07 17.69 -22.93
C PRO A 396 3.33 17.50 -22.08
N ALA A 397 4.06 16.41 -22.33
CA ALA A 397 5.37 16.21 -21.71
C ALA A 397 6.36 17.27 -22.22
N ARG A 398 7.38 17.54 -21.42
CA ARG A 398 8.49 18.43 -21.77
C ARG A 398 9.79 17.69 -22.02
N ARG A 399 9.88 16.44 -21.54
CA ARG A 399 11.10 15.64 -21.54
C ARG A 399 10.81 14.18 -21.82
N SER A 400 11.82 13.47 -22.30
CA SER A 400 11.73 12.03 -22.59
C SER A 400 13.01 11.32 -22.17
N ILE A 401 12.86 10.17 -21.53
CA ILE A 401 13.96 9.29 -21.15
C ILE A 401 13.81 8.00 -21.94
N LEU A 402 14.76 7.72 -22.84
CA LEU A 402 14.77 6.52 -23.67
C LEU A 402 15.61 5.43 -23.00
N THR A 403 15.05 4.22 -22.93
CA THR A 403 15.72 3.03 -22.40
C THR A 403 15.59 1.86 -23.39
N GLY A 404 16.32 0.77 -23.15
CA GLY A 404 16.26 -0.42 -24.00
C GLY A 404 17.26 -0.44 -25.16
N GLY A 405 17.43 -1.61 -25.77
CA GLY A 405 18.54 -1.87 -26.70
C GLY A 405 18.56 -0.97 -27.94
N TRP A 406 17.39 -0.57 -28.44
CA TRP A 406 17.30 0.31 -29.62
C TRP A 406 17.74 1.74 -29.34
N ALA A 407 17.64 2.21 -28.08
CA ALA A 407 18.10 3.55 -27.69
C ALA A 407 19.62 3.74 -27.86
N SER A 408 20.38 2.66 -28.06
CA SER A 408 21.82 2.71 -28.33
C SER A 408 22.17 3.19 -29.75
N MET A 409 21.28 3.02 -30.73
CA MET A 409 21.51 3.45 -32.12
C MET A 409 21.23 4.94 -32.29
N ALA A 410 22.15 5.66 -32.93
CA ALA A 410 22.03 7.10 -33.15
C ALA A 410 20.85 7.44 -34.05
N CYS A 411 20.64 6.70 -35.15
CA CYS A 411 19.52 6.93 -36.06
C CYS A 411 18.15 6.74 -35.41
N VAL A 412 18.05 5.85 -34.43
CA VAL A 412 16.82 5.66 -33.66
C VAL A 412 16.55 6.88 -32.77
N ARG A 413 17.57 7.37 -32.04
CA ARG A 413 17.42 8.56 -31.20
C ARG A 413 17.07 9.80 -32.02
N ASP A 414 17.75 10.00 -33.13
CA ASP A 414 17.53 11.17 -33.99
C ASP A 414 16.16 11.13 -34.66
N ALA A 415 15.69 9.95 -35.07
CA ALA A 415 14.33 9.80 -35.56
C ALA A 415 13.33 10.18 -34.46
N ARG A 416 13.49 9.67 -33.24
CA ARG A 416 12.56 9.95 -32.12
C ARG A 416 12.58 11.40 -31.67
N ALA A 417 13.69 12.12 -31.81
CA ALA A 417 13.78 13.55 -31.49
C ALA A 417 12.81 14.42 -32.31
N ALA A 418 12.27 13.90 -33.43
CA ALA A 418 11.25 14.58 -34.23
C ALA A 418 9.84 14.51 -33.61
N VAL A 419 9.57 13.54 -32.72
CA VAL A 419 8.23 13.28 -32.17
C VAL A 419 8.17 13.24 -30.65
N LEU A 420 9.32 13.20 -29.97
CA LEU A 420 9.43 13.21 -28.51
C LEU A 420 10.22 14.42 -28.01
N PRO A 421 9.80 15.07 -26.92
CA PRO A 421 10.45 16.27 -26.40
C PRO A 421 11.71 15.93 -25.57
N ASP A 422 12.75 16.76 -25.70
CA ASP A 422 13.99 16.77 -24.90
C ASP A 422 14.48 15.37 -24.46
N ILE A 423 15.06 14.64 -25.41
CA ILE A 423 15.46 13.24 -25.26
C ILE A 423 16.77 13.12 -24.46
N THR A 424 16.73 12.26 -23.45
CA THR A 424 17.89 11.71 -22.75
C THR A 424 17.86 10.18 -22.80
N THR A 425 18.97 9.50 -22.49
CA THR A 425 19.04 8.04 -22.47
C THR A 425 19.49 7.49 -21.12
N SER A 426 18.93 6.34 -20.74
CA SER A 426 19.45 5.52 -19.63
C SER A 426 20.27 4.35 -20.18
N GLY A 427 21.40 4.05 -19.54
CA GLY A 427 22.32 2.98 -19.95
C GLY A 427 22.11 1.63 -19.25
N ARG A 428 21.12 1.51 -18.36
CA ARG A 428 20.91 0.30 -17.55
C ARG A 428 20.16 -0.76 -18.36
N THR A 429 20.55 -2.04 -18.24
CA THR A 429 20.08 -3.13 -19.12
C THR A 429 19.07 -4.07 -18.47
N GLN A 430 18.91 -4.02 -17.13
CA GLN A 430 18.07 -4.94 -16.34
C GLN A 430 17.14 -4.21 -15.36
N ASP A 431 16.50 -3.16 -15.85
CA ASP A 431 15.70 -2.24 -15.04
C ASP A 431 14.60 -2.91 -14.22
N THR A 432 13.92 -3.93 -14.73
CA THR A 432 12.83 -4.60 -14.01
C THR A 432 13.34 -5.42 -12.82
N ALA A 433 14.33 -6.30 -13.04
CA ALA A 433 14.90 -7.12 -11.96
C ALA A 433 15.60 -6.25 -10.91
N TYR A 434 16.27 -5.18 -11.35
CA TYR A 434 16.86 -4.19 -10.44
C TYR A 434 15.79 -3.42 -9.66
N GLY A 435 14.74 -2.93 -10.33
CA GLY A 435 13.61 -2.27 -9.69
C GLY A 435 12.94 -3.17 -8.65
N ALA A 436 12.77 -4.45 -8.95
CA ALA A 436 12.31 -5.44 -7.98
C ALA A 436 13.29 -5.56 -6.80
N ALA A 437 14.59 -5.68 -7.05
CA ALA A 437 15.59 -5.70 -5.98
C ALA A 437 15.56 -4.44 -5.09
N LEU A 438 15.25 -3.25 -5.65
CA LEU A 438 15.01 -2.03 -4.87
C LEU A 438 13.78 -2.16 -3.98
N PHE A 439 12.69 -2.75 -4.47
CA PHE A 439 11.52 -3.05 -3.63
C PHE A 439 11.85 -4.05 -2.51
N ALA A 440 12.70 -5.05 -2.78
CA ALA A 440 13.18 -5.97 -1.76
C ALA A 440 14.05 -5.25 -0.71
N SER A 441 14.96 -4.35 -1.14
CA SER A 441 15.78 -3.54 -0.25
C SER A 441 14.95 -2.66 0.69
N ARG A 442 13.81 -2.14 0.22
CA ARG A 442 12.91 -1.34 1.05
C ARG A 442 12.30 -2.13 2.21
N LEU A 443 12.18 -3.46 2.10
CA LEU A 443 11.79 -4.33 3.22
C LEU A 443 12.89 -4.45 4.30
N LEU A 444 14.14 -4.13 3.94
CA LEU A 444 15.27 -4.12 4.86
C LEU A 444 15.53 -2.73 5.43
N ASP A 445 15.25 -1.69 4.66
CA ASP A 445 15.25 -0.31 5.17
C ASP A 445 14.14 -0.13 6.23
N SER A 446 13.09 -0.97 6.23
CA SER A 446 12.13 -1.06 7.33
C SER A 446 12.65 -1.78 8.59
N SER A 447 13.83 -2.42 8.53
CA SER A 447 14.49 -3.07 9.68
C SER A 447 15.82 -2.43 10.10
N ASP A 448 16.41 -1.51 9.31
CA ASP A 448 17.60 -0.73 9.73
C ASP A 448 17.74 0.63 8.97
N ARG A 449 17.22 1.72 9.58
CA ARG A 449 17.54 3.17 9.44
C ARG A 449 16.59 4.15 8.71
N THR A 450 16.20 5.16 9.50
CA THR A 450 16.25 6.63 9.27
C THR A 450 16.48 7.11 7.82
N PRO A 451 15.59 7.97 7.24
CA PRO A 451 15.62 8.36 5.83
C PRO A 451 16.72 9.37 5.46
N PRO A 452 17.07 9.49 4.16
CA PRO A 452 18.08 10.44 3.69
C PRO A 452 17.58 11.88 3.79
N ARG A 453 18.52 12.79 4.11
CA ARG A 453 18.30 14.25 4.14
C ARG A 453 17.89 14.76 2.75
N THR A 454 16.61 15.03 2.57
CA THR A 454 16.10 16.10 1.72
C THR A 454 15.21 17.00 2.58
N THR A 455 15.58 18.27 2.58
CA THR A 455 14.98 19.42 3.28
C THR A 455 13.55 19.25 3.81
N ASP A 456 13.43 19.30 5.14
CA ASP A 456 12.24 19.66 5.94
C ASP A 456 10.95 18.82 5.70
N ARG A 457 10.89 17.59 6.22
CA ARG A 457 9.68 16.73 6.26
C ARG A 457 9.52 15.94 7.57
N SER A 458 9.81 16.53 8.73
CA SER A 458 9.44 15.91 10.02
C SER A 458 7.94 16.08 10.36
N SER A 459 7.12 16.62 9.46
CA SER A 459 5.71 16.97 9.73
C SER A 459 4.68 15.89 9.36
N ASP A 460 4.97 14.97 8.44
CA ASP A 460 3.88 14.27 7.72
C ASP A 460 3.47 12.89 8.31
N MET A 461 4.27 12.25 9.18
CA MET A 461 3.97 10.89 9.67
C MET A 461 2.80 10.84 10.67
N ASN A 462 2.67 11.88 11.49
CA ASN A 462 1.65 11.98 12.53
C ASN A 462 0.50 12.90 12.09
N ASP A 463 0.47 13.29 10.82
CA ASP A 463 -0.58 14.13 10.28
C ASP A 463 -1.92 13.40 10.27
N LEU A 464 -2.95 14.12 10.69
CA LEU A 464 -4.32 13.64 10.64
C LEU A 464 -4.81 13.65 9.19
N THR A 465 -5.31 12.50 8.72
CA THR A 465 -6.11 12.39 7.50
C THR A 465 -7.42 13.18 7.63
N THR A 466 -8.17 13.36 6.54
CA THR A 466 -9.47 14.07 6.56
C THR A 466 -10.45 13.46 7.57
N LEU A 467 -10.54 12.12 7.65
CA LEU A 467 -11.44 11.43 8.58
C LEU A 467 -10.95 11.58 10.03
N GLU A 468 -9.65 11.47 10.26
CA GLU A 468 -9.07 11.66 11.58
C GLU A 468 -9.19 13.11 12.08
N ARG A 469 -9.10 14.11 11.18
CA ARG A 469 -9.40 15.52 11.51
C ARG A 469 -10.86 15.69 11.95
N ARG A 470 -11.79 14.95 11.32
CA ARG A 470 -13.20 14.96 11.74
C ARG A 470 -13.38 14.30 13.11
N GLY A 471 -12.74 13.16 13.35
CA GLY A 471 -12.74 12.50 14.66
C GLY A 471 -12.16 13.40 15.75
N MET A 472 -11.03 14.06 15.48
CA MET A 472 -10.40 15.01 16.40
C MET A 472 -11.32 16.21 16.72
N ALA A 473 -11.97 16.76 15.70
CA ALA A 473 -12.93 17.84 15.90
C ALA A 473 -14.15 17.41 16.73
N ALA A 474 -14.60 16.16 16.57
CA ALA A 474 -15.76 15.63 17.28
C ALA A 474 -15.49 15.41 18.78
N ILE A 475 -14.25 15.06 19.16
CA ILE A 475 -13.85 14.87 20.56
C ILE A 475 -13.38 16.16 21.26
N SER A 476 -13.49 17.30 20.59
CA SER A 476 -12.98 18.59 21.07
C SER A 476 -14.10 19.57 21.41
N THR A 477 -13.83 20.49 22.34
CA THR A 477 -14.70 21.64 22.64
C THR A 477 -14.81 22.57 21.44
N ALA A 478 -15.72 23.55 21.51
CA ALA A 478 -15.84 24.58 20.48
C ALA A 478 -14.54 25.41 20.30
N ASN A 479 -13.67 25.44 21.31
CA ASN A 479 -12.36 26.09 21.25
C ASN A 479 -11.24 25.16 20.73
N GLY A 480 -11.57 23.92 20.37
CA GLY A 480 -10.64 22.97 19.75
C GLY A 480 -9.77 22.17 20.72
N ASN A 481 -10.07 22.18 22.02
CA ASN A 481 -9.35 21.38 23.01
C ASN A 481 -10.09 20.06 23.31
N MET A 482 -9.37 18.97 23.51
CA MET A 482 -9.97 17.67 23.82
C MET A 482 -10.64 17.67 25.19
N LEU A 483 -11.89 17.20 25.25
CA LEU A 483 -12.60 16.97 26.51
C LEU A 483 -13.43 15.70 26.40
N ILE A 484 -12.96 14.65 27.08
CA ILE A 484 -13.57 13.32 27.01
C ILE A 484 -13.91 12.82 28.41
N VAL A 485 -15.16 12.43 28.62
CA VAL A 485 -15.58 11.71 29.83
C VAL A 485 -15.20 10.24 29.68
N ALA A 486 -14.33 9.72 30.56
CA ALA A 486 -13.86 8.34 30.47
C ALA A 486 -14.71 7.39 31.33
N GLY A 487 -15.45 6.50 30.68
CA GLY A 487 -16.34 5.50 31.28
C GLY A 487 -16.02 4.06 30.87
N ASP A 488 -14.87 3.78 30.23
CA ASP A 488 -14.42 2.45 29.77
C ASP A 488 -14.00 1.51 30.90
N GLN A 489 -13.70 2.05 32.08
CA GLN A 489 -13.23 1.27 33.22
C GLN A 489 -14.34 0.38 33.79
N ARG A 490 -14.12 -0.94 33.82
CA ARG A 490 -15.07 -1.92 34.39
C ARG A 490 -14.84 -2.12 35.89
N ASN A 491 -13.68 -2.68 36.26
CA ASN A 491 -13.35 -2.96 37.66
C ASN A 491 -13.20 -1.68 38.50
N GLY A 492 -12.67 -0.62 37.90
CA GLY A 492 -12.53 0.69 38.56
C GLY A 492 -13.87 1.34 38.89
N MET A 493 -14.91 1.10 38.09
CA MET A 493 -16.27 1.60 38.33
C MET A 493 -16.97 0.77 39.41
N LYS A 494 -16.88 -0.56 39.34
CA LYS A 494 -17.41 -1.44 40.41
C LYS A 494 -16.82 -1.08 41.78
N ALA A 495 -15.50 -0.87 41.84
CA ALA A 495 -14.78 -0.60 43.08
C ALA A 495 -15.20 0.69 43.81
N VAL A 496 -15.92 1.61 43.15
CA VAL A 496 -16.37 2.88 43.75
C VAL A 496 -17.86 2.90 44.07
N MET A 497 -18.61 1.86 43.66
CA MET A 497 -20.03 1.67 43.98
C MET A 497 -20.18 1.06 45.39
N ASN A 498 -19.84 1.86 46.40
CA ASN A 498 -19.73 1.42 47.80
C ASN A 498 -21.08 1.07 48.46
N ASP A 499 -22.20 1.38 47.80
CA ASP A 499 -23.56 1.04 48.24
C ASP A 499 -24.02 -0.35 47.77
N ALA A 500 -23.15 -1.11 47.10
CA ALA A 500 -23.41 -2.51 46.76
C ALA A 500 -23.54 -3.38 48.04
N PRO A 501 -24.71 -4.00 48.31
CA PRO A 501 -24.98 -4.69 49.57
C PRO A 501 -23.98 -5.81 49.91
N ASP A 502 -23.52 -6.53 48.88
CA ASP A 502 -22.61 -7.67 48.98
C ASP A 502 -21.20 -7.33 48.45
N GLY A 503 -20.87 -6.04 48.38
CA GLY A 503 -19.58 -5.52 47.93
C GLY A 503 -19.42 -5.41 46.40
N PRO A 504 -18.34 -4.79 45.90
CA PRO A 504 -18.14 -4.48 44.48
C PRO A 504 -18.21 -5.67 43.51
N ASP A 505 -17.77 -6.84 43.95
CA ASP A 505 -17.74 -8.05 43.12
C ASP A 505 -19.15 -8.63 42.88
N SER A 506 -20.14 -8.25 43.69
CA SER A 506 -21.54 -8.66 43.52
C SER A 506 -22.27 -7.93 42.39
N ILE A 507 -21.69 -6.85 41.87
CA ILE A 507 -22.30 -6.02 40.82
C ILE A 507 -22.31 -6.81 39.51
N SER A 508 -23.50 -7.16 39.05
CA SER A 508 -23.72 -7.88 37.80
C SER A 508 -23.31 -7.06 36.57
N LYS A 509 -23.14 -7.74 35.43
CA LYS A 509 -22.85 -7.08 34.15
C LYS A 509 -23.97 -6.10 33.77
N ASP A 510 -25.22 -6.48 33.98
CA ASP A 510 -26.39 -5.63 33.64
C ASP A 510 -26.47 -4.39 34.54
N GLN A 511 -26.25 -4.53 35.86
CA GLN A 511 -26.19 -3.37 36.76
C GLN A 511 -25.05 -2.40 36.38
N LEU A 512 -23.90 -2.93 35.93
CA LEU A 512 -22.81 -2.09 35.44
C LEU A 512 -23.15 -1.43 34.10
N ALA A 513 -23.86 -2.13 33.22
CA ALA A 513 -24.36 -1.56 31.96
C ALA A 513 -25.38 -0.44 32.22
N ASP A 514 -26.30 -0.61 33.17
CA ASP A 514 -27.24 0.43 33.60
C ASP A 514 -26.50 1.65 34.16
N ALA A 515 -25.51 1.44 35.04
CA ALA A 515 -24.69 2.53 35.57
C ALA A 515 -23.91 3.29 34.48
N LYS A 516 -23.40 2.59 33.46
CA LYS A 516 -22.76 3.21 32.29
C LYS A 516 -23.76 3.97 31.43
N GLY A 517 -24.98 3.45 31.25
CA GLY A 517 -26.07 4.16 30.60
C GLY A 517 -26.43 5.46 31.31
N ASP A 518 -26.55 5.43 32.64
CA ASP A 518 -26.79 6.63 33.45
C ASP A 518 -25.62 7.63 33.36
N LEU A 519 -24.38 7.14 33.37
CA LEU A 519 -23.19 7.98 33.16
C LEU A 519 -23.24 8.69 31.80
N VAL A 520 -23.63 8.00 30.73
CA VAL A 520 -23.82 8.62 29.40
C VAL A 520 -24.93 9.66 29.46
N LYS A 521 -26.09 9.28 29.98
CA LYS A 521 -27.30 10.10 29.98
C LYS A 521 -27.15 11.40 30.78
N TYR A 522 -26.64 11.31 32.00
CA TYR A 522 -26.62 12.43 32.95
C TYR A 522 -25.28 13.19 32.99
N LEU A 523 -24.22 12.67 32.36
CA LEU A 523 -22.90 13.32 32.33
C LEU A 523 -22.25 13.33 30.95
N GLY A 524 -22.10 12.17 30.31
CA GLY A 524 -21.39 12.02 29.03
C GLY A 524 -21.95 12.90 27.91
N ASN A 525 -23.28 12.96 27.79
CA ASN A 525 -23.98 13.77 26.80
C ASN A 525 -23.81 15.29 27.00
N HIS A 526 -23.16 15.72 28.08
CA HIS A 526 -22.79 17.12 28.33
C HIS A 526 -21.33 17.44 27.98
N ALA A 527 -20.58 16.48 27.42
CA ALA A 527 -19.23 16.65 26.91
C ALA A 527 -19.20 16.45 25.37
N PRO A 528 -18.13 16.90 24.68
CA PRO A 528 -17.91 16.57 23.28
C PRO A 528 -17.87 15.06 23.01
N ALA A 529 -17.29 14.29 23.93
CA ALA A 529 -17.16 12.85 23.76
C ALA A 529 -17.25 12.05 25.06
N ILE A 530 -17.65 10.79 24.93
CA ILE A 530 -17.58 9.78 25.99
C ILE A 530 -16.81 8.55 25.51
N LEU A 531 -15.90 8.07 26.35
CA LEU A 531 -15.13 6.85 26.13
C LEU A 531 -15.78 5.66 26.85
N LEU A 532 -16.13 4.61 26.10
CA LEU A 532 -16.86 3.44 26.59
C LEU A 532 -16.20 2.13 26.15
N ASP A 533 -16.51 1.05 26.88
CA ASP A 533 -16.04 -0.29 26.56
C ASP A 533 -17.05 -1.10 25.74
N PRO A 534 -16.56 -1.93 24.80
CA PRO A 534 -17.39 -2.80 23.98
C PRO A 534 -17.96 -4.00 24.74
N GLU A 535 -17.37 -4.35 25.90
CA GLU A 535 -17.77 -5.55 26.63
C GLU A 535 -19.06 -5.36 27.43
N VAL A 536 -19.29 -4.16 27.97
CA VAL A 536 -20.42 -3.87 28.87
C VAL A 536 -21.34 -2.76 28.35
N ALA A 537 -20.80 -1.66 27.83
CA ALA A 537 -21.62 -0.50 27.45
C ALA A 537 -22.24 -0.64 26.05
N LEU A 538 -21.49 -1.17 25.09
CA LEU A 538 -21.89 -1.27 23.69
C LEU A 538 -22.40 -2.66 23.34
N PRO A 539 -23.33 -2.78 22.37
CA PRO A 539 -23.95 -1.69 21.60
C PRO A 539 -25.11 -0.98 22.34
N ARG A 540 -25.48 -1.43 23.54
CA ARG A 540 -26.71 -1.03 24.26
C ARG A 540 -26.96 0.48 24.31
N VAL A 541 -25.97 1.29 24.69
CA VAL A 541 -26.17 2.75 24.79
C VAL A 541 -26.45 3.43 23.45
N VAL A 542 -26.01 2.84 22.34
CA VAL A 542 -26.28 3.31 20.98
C VAL A 542 -27.67 2.81 20.53
N ASP A 543 -27.92 1.51 20.68
CA ASP A 543 -29.17 0.86 20.24
C ASP A 543 -30.42 1.42 20.96
N GLU A 544 -30.29 1.78 22.23
CA GLU A 544 -31.36 2.36 23.04
C GLU A 544 -31.50 3.89 22.84
N GLY A 545 -30.62 4.52 22.05
CA GLY A 545 -30.62 5.97 21.83
C GLY A 545 -30.22 6.79 23.07
N THR A 546 -29.50 6.16 24.02
CA THR A 546 -29.01 6.81 25.24
C THR A 546 -27.87 7.80 24.94
N LEU A 547 -27.00 7.46 23.97
CA LEU A 547 -25.97 8.36 23.48
C LEU A 547 -26.57 9.44 22.56
N SER A 548 -26.31 10.71 22.87
CA SER A 548 -26.76 11.84 22.05
C SER A 548 -26.03 11.89 20.72
N ARG A 549 -26.73 12.31 19.65
CA ARG A 549 -26.13 12.53 18.31
C ARG A 549 -24.98 13.55 18.30
N ASP A 550 -24.98 14.46 19.28
CA ASP A 550 -24.03 15.57 19.38
C ASP A 550 -22.82 15.22 20.28
N THR A 551 -22.76 13.98 20.76
CA THR A 551 -21.67 13.45 21.60
C THR A 551 -20.95 12.34 20.86
N ALA A 552 -19.66 12.53 20.62
CA ALA A 552 -18.82 11.55 19.93
C ALA A 552 -18.57 10.31 20.81
N LEU A 553 -18.54 9.14 20.17
CA LEU A 553 -18.25 7.88 20.83
C LEU A 553 -16.78 7.49 20.64
N VAL A 554 -16.04 7.43 21.75
CA VAL A 554 -14.71 6.81 21.77
C VAL A 554 -14.85 5.38 22.29
N VAL A 555 -14.28 4.40 21.59
CA VAL A 555 -14.37 2.97 21.98
C VAL A 555 -13.01 2.45 22.43
N GLY A 556 -12.95 1.94 23.66
CA GLY A 556 -11.76 1.32 24.22
C GLY A 556 -11.55 -0.11 23.71
N MET A 557 -10.33 -0.42 23.24
CA MET A 557 -9.96 -1.72 22.70
C MET A 557 -9.19 -2.60 23.71
N ASP A 558 -8.80 -2.03 24.86
CA ASP A 558 -8.07 -2.71 25.93
C ASP A 558 -8.98 -3.48 26.89
N ALA A 559 -8.63 -4.74 27.12
CA ALA A 559 -9.23 -5.60 28.13
C ALA A 559 -8.69 -5.25 29.52
N SER A 560 -9.46 -5.59 30.56
CA SER A 560 -9.02 -5.36 31.94
C SER A 560 -7.77 -6.18 32.28
N GLY A 561 -6.76 -5.51 32.85
CA GLY A 561 -5.54 -6.14 33.36
C GLY A 561 -4.39 -6.13 32.36
N PHE A 562 -3.37 -6.92 32.66
CA PHE A 562 -2.16 -7.02 31.85
C PHE A 562 -1.57 -8.43 31.94
N GLU A 563 -0.78 -8.78 30.94
CA GLU A 563 0.17 -9.89 30.99
C GLU A 563 1.50 -9.38 31.59
N THR A 564 2.20 -10.21 32.37
CA THR A 564 3.56 -9.91 32.81
C THR A 564 4.54 -10.87 32.12
N VAL A 565 5.48 -10.33 31.37
CA VAL A 565 6.58 -11.07 30.73
C VAL A 565 7.90 -10.40 31.11
N ASP A 566 8.83 -11.16 31.69
CA ASP A 566 10.14 -10.68 32.13
C ASP A 566 10.10 -9.42 33.03
N GLY A 567 9.09 -9.34 33.91
CA GLY A 567 8.89 -8.20 34.81
C GLY A 567 8.31 -6.95 34.15
N LEU A 568 7.99 -7.00 32.85
CA LEU A 568 7.30 -5.95 32.11
C LEU A 568 5.82 -6.28 31.91
N LYS A 569 4.97 -5.25 31.86
CA LYS A 569 3.53 -5.37 31.66
C LYS A 569 3.19 -5.17 30.19
N PHE A 570 2.33 -6.04 29.65
CA PHE A 570 1.79 -5.96 28.30
C PHE A 570 0.27 -5.91 28.35
N THR A 571 -0.33 -5.04 27.54
CA THR A 571 -1.78 -4.89 27.52
C THR A 571 -2.46 -6.11 26.92
N ARG A 572 -3.64 -6.45 27.43
CA ARG A 572 -4.54 -7.42 26.81
C ARG A 572 -5.54 -6.71 25.93
N PHE A 573 -5.83 -7.28 24.76
CA PHE A 573 -6.83 -6.77 23.84
C PHE A 573 -8.19 -7.38 24.21
N VAL A 574 -9.29 -6.66 23.95
CA VAL A 574 -10.62 -7.27 24.01
C VAL A 574 -10.77 -8.23 22.82
N ASP A 575 -11.10 -9.49 23.10
CA ASP A 575 -11.22 -10.52 22.08
C ASP A 575 -12.20 -10.13 20.98
N GLY A 576 -11.75 -10.18 19.73
CA GLY A 576 -12.56 -9.89 18.54
C GLY A 576 -12.80 -8.41 18.27
N VAL A 577 -12.34 -7.48 19.10
CA VAL A 577 -12.51 -6.04 18.87
C VAL A 577 -11.38 -5.51 17.99
N THR A 578 -11.68 -5.36 16.70
CA THR A 578 -10.80 -4.73 15.70
C THR A 578 -11.22 -3.27 15.45
N PRO A 579 -10.41 -2.46 14.75
CA PRO A 579 -10.83 -1.11 14.36
C PRO A 579 -12.12 -1.12 13.51
N ARG A 580 -12.32 -2.16 12.69
CA ARG A 580 -13.59 -2.36 11.97
C ARG A 580 -14.77 -2.55 12.93
N VAL A 581 -14.61 -3.36 13.97
CA VAL A 581 -15.66 -3.56 14.99
C VAL A 581 -15.96 -2.26 15.75
N VAL A 582 -14.94 -1.43 16.03
CA VAL A 582 -15.16 -0.10 16.60
C VAL A 582 -16.08 0.74 15.70
N ARG A 583 -15.87 0.70 14.38
CA ARG A 583 -16.74 1.38 13.40
C ARG A 583 -18.15 0.82 13.40
N ASP A 584 -18.30 -0.50 13.44
CA ASP A 584 -19.59 -1.19 13.42
C ASP A 584 -20.41 -0.92 14.71
N LEU A 585 -19.73 -0.68 15.83
CA LEU A 585 -20.35 -0.23 17.10
C LEU A 585 -20.73 1.26 17.12
N GLY A 586 -20.51 1.98 16.01
CA GLY A 586 -20.79 3.41 15.90
C GLY A 586 -19.68 4.31 16.48
N GLY A 587 -18.49 3.78 16.73
CA GLY A 587 -17.36 4.56 17.25
C GLY A 587 -16.86 5.61 16.24
N ASP A 588 -16.62 6.82 16.75
CA ASP A 588 -15.99 7.93 16.01
C ASP A 588 -14.46 7.88 16.11
N VAL A 589 -13.96 7.43 17.27
CA VAL A 589 -12.54 7.38 17.61
C VAL A 589 -12.25 6.08 18.38
N ALA A 590 -11.10 5.46 18.11
CA ALA A 590 -10.62 4.30 18.87
C ALA A 590 -9.69 4.76 20.00
N LYS A 591 -9.62 3.98 21.07
CA LYS A 591 -8.64 4.16 22.13
C LYS A 591 -7.99 2.83 22.48
N MET A 592 -6.69 2.85 22.74
CA MET A 592 -5.95 1.70 23.26
C MET A 592 -4.95 2.13 24.32
N LEU A 593 -4.81 1.32 25.37
CA LEU A 593 -3.88 1.53 26.47
C LEU A 593 -2.66 0.64 26.32
N TRP A 594 -1.47 1.19 26.57
CA TRP A 594 -0.26 0.41 26.77
C TRP A 594 0.43 0.73 28.09
N TYR A 595 0.92 -0.31 28.73
CA TYR A 595 1.87 -0.17 29.82
C TYR A 595 3.28 -0.01 29.24
N MET A 596 4.00 1.04 29.63
CA MET A 596 5.31 1.32 29.07
C MET A 596 6.34 1.69 30.14
N ARG A 597 7.52 1.10 30.01
CA ARG A 597 8.76 1.49 30.69
C ARG A 597 9.76 1.94 29.63
N PRO A 598 9.78 3.23 29.27
CA PRO A 598 10.63 3.72 28.19
C PRO A 598 12.14 3.63 28.49
N ASP A 599 12.50 3.37 29.75
CA ASP A 599 13.86 3.02 30.16
C ASP A 599 14.25 1.56 29.88
N ARG A 600 13.30 0.73 29.43
CA ARG A 600 13.45 -0.69 29.11
C ARG A 600 12.87 -1.08 27.74
N GLN A 601 12.04 -0.22 27.18
CA GLN A 601 11.27 -0.45 25.97
C GLN A 601 11.48 0.74 25.03
N THR A 602 11.72 0.45 23.74
CA THR A 602 11.91 1.44 22.68
C THR A 602 10.78 1.35 21.66
N ALA A 603 10.82 2.16 20.60
CA ALA A 603 9.89 2.06 19.47
C ALA A 603 9.90 0.66 18.80
N ASP A 604 11.04 -0.03 18.82
CA ASP A 604 11.19 -1.39 18.26
C ASP A 604 10.76 -2.50 19.23
N SER A 605 10.41 -2.17 20.47
CA SER A 605 9.90 -3.15 21.42
C SER A 605 8.49 -3.62 21.04
N ARG A 606 8.05 -4.77 21.60
CA ARG A 606 6.68 -5.28 21.41
C ARG A 606 5.60 -4.20 21.60
N VAL A 607 5.72 -3.34 22.62
CA VAL A 607 4.75 -2.25 22.85
C VAL A 607 4.80 -1.21 21.74
N GLY A 608 5.99 -0.82 21.27
CA GLY A 608 6.12 0.14 20.17
C GLY A 608 5.60 -0.39 18.84
N GLN A 609 5.84 -1.67 18.56
CA GLN A 609 5.29 -2.37 17.39
C GLN A 609 3.75 -2.45 17.47
N GLU A 610 3.20 -2.86 18.62
CA GLU A 610 1.74 -2.91 18.83
C GLU A 610 1.08 -1.53 18.64
N ILE A 611 1.72 -0.45 19.10
CA ILE A 611 1.24 0.92 18.85
C ILE A 611 1.24 1.23 17.36
N ALA A 612 2.37 1.02 16.67
CA ALA A 612 2.51 1.35 15.24
C ALA A 612 1.52 0.56 14.36
N GLU A 613 1.36 -0.73 14.64
CA GLU A 613 0.41 -1.59 13.95
C GLU A 613 -1.03 -1.13 14.15
N LEU A 614 -1.43 -0.82 15.39
CA LEU A 614 -2.80 -0.41 15.67
C LEU A 614 -3.11 0.99 15.14
N VAL A 615 -2.16 1.93 15.18
CA VAL A 615 -2.28 3.25 14.53
C VAL A 615 -2.55 3.07 13.04
N LYS A 616 -1.77 2.22 12.36
CA LYS A 616 -1.93 1.93 10.94
C LYS A 616 -3.28 1.26 10.64
N ALA A 617 -3.67 0.29 11.45
CA ALA A 617 -4.95 -0.41 11.29
C ALA A 617 -6.15 0.51 11.51
N CYS A 618 -6.11 1.41 12.50
CA CYS A 618 -7.15 2.42 12.70
C CYS A 618 -7.21 3.41 11.53
N SER A 619 -6.05 3.89 11.07
CA SER A 619 -5.98 4.80 9.90
C SER A 619 -6.59 4.16 8.65
N ALA A 620 -6.37 2.86 8.42
CA ALA A 620 -6.94 2.12 7.29
C ALA A 620 -8.47 2.01 7.34
N GLU A 621 -9.05 1.96 8.54
CA GLU A 621 -10.50 1.96 8.78
C GLU A 621 -11.09 3.38 8.93
N GLY A 622 -10.28 4.42 8.74
CA GLY A 622 -10.70 5.82 8.88
C GLY A 622 -11.00 6.24 10.32
N LEU A 623 -10.42 5.57 11.32
CA LEU A 623 -10.52 5.88 12.73
C LEU A 623 -9.25 6.57 13.24
N LEU A 624 -9.43 7.62 14.03
CA LEU A 624 -8.35 8.16 14.85
C LEU A 624 -8.12 7.23 16.05
N LEU A 625 -6.85 6.93 16.36
CA LEU A 625 -6.48 6.20 17.58
C LEU A 625 -5.93 7.15 18.64
N ILE A 626 -6.54 7.14 19.81
CA ILE A 626 -5.97 7.72 21.04
C ILE A 626 -5.05 6.67 21.66
N VAL A 627 -3.76 6.98 21.72
CA VAL A 627 -2.74 6.14 22.37
C VAL A 627 -2.62 6.56 23.83
N GLU A 628 -3.12 5.73 24.74
CA GLU A 628 -2.98 5.91 26.18
C GLU A 628 -1.74 5.19 26.70
N ILE A 629 -0.85 5.90 27.38
CA ILE A 629 0.31 5.28 28.03
C ILE A 629 0.20 5.39 29.54
N LEU A 630 0.36 4.25 30.22
CA LEU A 630 0.59 4.19 31.66
C LEU A 630 2.01 3.71 31.95
N THR A 631 2.78 4.57 32.61
CA THR A 631 4.02 4.14 33.26
C THR A 631 3.69 3.50 34.60
N TYR A 632 4.57 2.63 35.09
CA TYR A 632 4.36 1.90 36.33
C TYR A 632 5.68 1.64 37.03
N ARG A 633 5.67 1.40 38.34
CA ARG A 633 6.86 1.00 39.10
C ARG A 633 7.25 -0.44 38.77
N LEU A 634 8.53 -0.69 38.53
CA LEU A 634 9.05 -2.05 38.34
C LEU A 634 9.09 -2.83 39.66
N GLU A 635 9.11 -4.15 39.56
CA GLU A 635 9.37 -5.00 40.72
C GLU A 635 10.81 -4.76 41.22
N GLY A 636 10.96 -4.52 42.53
CA GLY A 636 12.25 -4.19 43.16
C GLY A 636 12.68 -2.71 43.05
N GLU A 637 12.00 -1.87 42.27
CA GLU A 637 12.25 -0.42 42.22
C GLU A 637 11.61 0.26 43.45
N SER A 638 12.35 1.14 44.13
CA SER A 638 11.80 1.84 45.29
C SER A 638 10.76 2.89 44.85
N ALA A 639 9.84 3.24 45.76
CA ALA A 639 8.87 4.29 45.47
C ALA A 639 9.53 5.66 45.24
N VAL A 640 10.65 5.92 45.89
CA VAL A 640 11.42 7.17 45.74
C VAL A 640 12.05 7.23 44.35
N ASP A 641 12.76 6.16 43.95
CA ASP A 641 13.41 6.11 42.63
C ASP A 641 12.39 6.23 41.50
N TYR A 642 11.24 5.56 41.62
CA TYR A 642 10.19 5.67 40.63
C TYR A 642 9.60 7.08 40.59
N ALA A 643 9.34 7.71 41.74
CA ALA A 643 8.82 9.07 41.80
C ALA A 643 9.78 10.09 41.17
N GLU A 644 11.09 9.94 41.39
CA GLU A 644 12.12 10.78 40.78
C GLU A 644 12.18 10.63 39.25
N ARG A 645 11.96 9.41 38.73
CA ARG A 645 12.02 9.11 37.29
C ARG A 645 10.71 9.34 36.56
N PHE A 646 9.59 9.30 37.27
CA PHE A 646 8.24 9.36 36.71
C PHE A 646 8.04 10.50 35.69
N PRO A 647 8.47 11.76 35.94
CA PRO A 647 8.33 12.83 34.96
C PRO A 647 9.02 12.51 33.62
N SER A 648 10.25 11.98 33.67
CA SER A 648 11.00 11.60 32.46
C SER A 648 10.40 10.37 31.76
N LEU A 649 9.83 9.42 32.51
CA LEU A 649 9.18 8.26 31.91
C LEU A 649 7.94 8.70 31.12
N VAL A 650 7.14 9.65 31.63
CA VAL A 650 5.97 10.14 30.89
C VAL A 650 6.40 10.86 29.60
N ALA A 651 7.40 11.75 29.67
CA ALA A 651 7.88 12.46 28.50
C ALA A 651 8.49 11.52 27.45
N GLU A 652 9.30 10.54 27.89
CA GLU A 652 9.93 9.59 26.97
C GLU A 652 8.91 8.61 26.35
N SER A 653 7.87 8.23 27.10
CA SER A 653 6.74 7.49 26.55
C SER A 653 5.98 8.27 25.48
N ALA A 654 5.84 9.60 25.62
CA ALA A 654 5.27 10.45 24.58
C ALA A 654 6.14 10.41 23.31
N ARG A 655 7.46 10.60 23.45
CA ARG A 655 8.42 10.53 22.33
C ARG A 655 8.33 9.20 21.58
N ILE A 656 8.40 8.08 22.29
CA ILE A 656 8.32 6.73 21.68
C ILE A 656 6.98 6.55 20.97
N SER A 657 5.87 6.97 21.59
CA SER A 657 4.56 6.84 20.96
C SER A 657 4.44 7.65 19.67
N VAL A 658 5.01 8.86 19.64
CA VAL A 658 5.09 9.70 18.43
C VAL A 658 5.93 9.04 17.34
N GLU A 659 7.08 8.45 17.71
CA GLU A 659 7.92 7.67 16.78
C GLU A 659 7.19 6.46 16.20
N CYS A 660 6.32 5.83 16.99
CA CYS A 660 5.42 4.77 16.55
C CYS A 660 4.20 5.28 15.75
N GLY A 661 4.14 6.58 15.41
CA GLY A 661 3.10 7.17 14.57
C GLY A 661 1.84 7.64 15.31
N ALA A 662 1.83 7.67 16.65
CA ALA A 662 0.67 8.13 17.41
C ALA A 662 0.26 9.56 17.05
N LYS A 663 -1.03 9.78 16.76
CA LYS A 663 -1.56 11.09 16.34
C LYS A 663 -2.33 11.84 17.43
N VAL A 664 -2.68 11.15 18.52
CA VAL A 664 -3.24 11.73 19.75
C VAL A 664 -2.76 10.91 20.94
N LEU A 665 -2.32 11.59 22.00
CA LEU A 665 -1.81 10.95 23.22
C LEU A 665 -2.73 11.19 24.42
N LYS A 666 -2.85 10.18 25.29
CA LYS A 666 -3.47 10.29 26.62
C LYS A 666 -2.45 9.87 27.67
N LEU A 667 -2.01 10.82 28.49
CA LEU A 667 -0.84 10.65 29.35
C LEU A 667 -1.10 11.05 30.81
N GLN A 668 -0.36 10.45 31.74
CA GLN A 668 -0.40 10.81 33.16
C GLN A 668 0.14 12.23 33.38
N TYR A 669 -0.41 12.97 34.34
CA TYR A 669 0.15 14.26 34.74
C TYR A 669 1.59 14.06 35.28
N PRO A 670 2.62 14.67 34.67
CA PRO A 670 4.01 14.34 34.97
C PRO A 670 4.55 15.01 36.25
N GLY A 671 3.74 15.78 36.98
CA GLY A 671 4.04 16.27 38.32
C GLY A 671 4.26 17.78 38.45
N SER A 672 4.80 18.44 37.42
CA SER A 672 5.08 19.89 37.43
C SER A 672 4.84 20.55 36.08
N ALA A 673 4.86 21.90 36.06
CA ALA A 673 4.79 22.71 34.84
C ALA A 673 5.96 22.40 33.88
N GLU A 674 7.19 22.32 34.40
CA GLU A 674 8.39 22.00 33.63
C GLU A 674 8.30 20.62 33.00
N ALA A 675 7.77 19.65 33.75
CA ALA A 675 7.57 18.30 33.25
C ALA A 675 6.46 18.23 32.19
N CYS A 676 5.39 19.02 32.31
CA CYS A 676 4.36 19.15 31.27
C CYS A 676 4.94 19.76 29.99
N ALA A 677 5.78 20.80 30.11
CA ALA A 677 6.47 21.39 28.97
C ALA A 677 7.42 20.37 28.30
N ALA A 678 8.08 19.53 29.07
CA ALA A 678 8.91 18.44 28.55
C ALA A 678 8.09 17.39 27.77
N VAL A 679 6.89 17.02 28.28
CA VAL A 679 5.97 16.15 27.54
C VAL A 679 5.51 16.80 26.24
N THR A 680 5.13 18.08 26.26
CA THR A 680 4.74 18.83 25.05
C THR A 680 5.86 18.87 24.02
N ALA A 681 7.11 19.11 24.45
CA ALA A 681 8.26 19.08 23.56
C ALA A 681 8.50 17.68 22.98
N ALA A 682 8.40 16.63 23.80
CA ALA A 682 8.55 15.24 23.38
C ALA A 682 7.43 14.77 22.44
N ALA A 683 6.22 15.31 22.58
CA ALA A 683 5.10 15.02 21.70
C ALA A 683 5.25 15.63 20.29
N ASN A 684 6.21 16.53 20.07
CA ASN A 684 6.58 17.03 18.74
C ASN A 684 5.39 17.46 17.85
N GLY A 685 4.46 18.24 18.41
CA GLY A 685 3.26 18.73 17.69
C GLY A 685 2.06 17.78 17.72
N VAL A 686 2.23 16.54 18.19
CA VAL A 686 1.12 15.62 18.47
C VAL A 686 0.36 16.11 19.70
N PRO A 687 -0.96 16.32 19.61
CA PRO A 687 -1.76 16.78 20.75
C PRO A 687 -1.86 15.69 21.82
N TRP A 688 -1.62 16.08 23.08
CA TRP A 688 -1.74 15.20 24.24
C TRP A 688 -2.76 15.73 25.24
N ALA A 689 -3.52 14.83 25.86
CA ALA A 689 -4.45 15.13 26.93
C ALA A 689 -3.99 14.50 28.24
N VAL A 690 -4.21 15.22 29.34
CA VAL A 690 -3.92 14.69 30.69
C VAL A 690 -5.05 13.76 31.15
N LEU A 691 -4.67 12.59 31.69
CA LEU A 691 -5.58 11.65 32.35
C LEU A 691 -5.56 11.83 33.87
N SER A 692 -6.66 11.54 34.53
CA SER A 692 -6.80 11.86 35.95
C SER A 692 -6.20 10.90 36.95
N ALA A 693 -5.86 9.67 36.54
CA ALA A 693 -5.22 8.65 37.39
C ALA A 693 -5.94 8.36 38.73
N GLY A 694 -7.18 8.81 38.93
CA GLY A 694 -7.97 8.57 40.14
C GLY A 694 -7.78 9.56 41.29
N VAL A 695 -7.07 10.67 41.09
CA VAL A 695 -7.01 11.77 42.08
C VAL A 695 -8.40 12.40 42.31
N ASP A 696 -8.58 13.18 43.37
CA ASP A 696 -9.80 13.99 43.59
C ASP A 696 -9.97 15.08 42.51
N HIS A 697 -11.19 15.62 42.40
CA HIS A 697 -11.54 16.56 41.35
C HIS A 697 -10.74 17.86 41.46
N GLU A 698 -10.62 18.39 42.67
CA GLU A 698 -9.93 19.64 42.97
C GLU A 698 -8.45 19.55 42.58
N THR A 699 -7.79 18.45 42.94
CA THR A 699 -6.41 18.17 42.51
C THR A 699 -6.31 18.02 41.00
N PHE A 700 -7.25 17.32 40.36
CA PHE A 700 -7.22 17.11 38.91
C PHE A 700 -7.39 18.42 38.13
N ILE A 701 -8.24 19.34 38.59
CA ILE A 701 -8.42 20.66 37.97
C ILE A 701 -7.11 21.45 37.97
N GLU A 702 -6.37 21.46 39.08
CA GLU A 702 -5.06 22.12 39.15
C GLU A 702 -4.02 21.47 38.22
N GLN A 703 -4.05 20.14 38.09
CA GLN A 703 -3.20 19.40 37.14
C GLN A 703 -3.54 19.76 35.69
N VAL A 704 -4.83 19.87 35.36
CA VAL A 704 -5.30 20.26 34.02
C VAL A 704 -4.89 21.69 33.69
N ARG A 705 -5.13 22.64 34.60
CA ARG A 705 -4.69 24.05 34.43
C ARG A 705 -3.19 24.12 34.19
N THR A 706 -2.40 23.41 35.00
CA THR A 706 -0.95 23.35 34.84
C THR A 706 -0.53 22.73 33.51
N ALA A 707 -1.13 21.59 33.13
CA ALA A 707 -0.79 20.88 31.90
C ALA A 707 -1.15 21.69 30.65
N VAL A 708 -2.36 22.27 30.59
CA VAL A 708 -2.84 23.08 29.45
C VAL A 708 -2.01 24.35 29.30
N ALA A 709 -1.68 25.04 30.40
CA ALA A 709 -0.78 26.20 30.38
C ALA A 709 0.62 25.86 29.85
N ASN A 710 1.02 24.59 29.87
CA ASN A 710 2.32 24.10 29.41
C ASN A 710 2.22 23.19 28.17
N GLY A 711 1.13 23.32 27.39
CA GLY A 711 1.01 22.77 26.04
C GLY A 711 0.17 21.50 25.89
N ALA A 712 -0.43 20.98 26.96
CA ALA A 712 -1.47 19.97 26.80
C ALA A 712 -2.66 20.53 26.00
N SER A 713 -3.25 19.69 25.17
CA SER A 713 -4.35 20.04 24.26
C SER A 713 -5.72 19.60 24.80
N GLY A 714 -5.81 19.23 26.09
CA GLY A 714 -7.08 18.87 26.71
C GLY A 714 -6.97 17.91 27.90
N ALA A 715 -8.10 17.33 28.28
CA ALA A 715 -8.22 16.39 29.38
C ALA A 715 -9.15 15.21 29.06
N MET A 716 -8.78 14.03 29.55
CA MET A 716 -9.62 12.82 29.46
C MET A 716 -9.85 12.26 30.86
N ALA A 717 -11.04 12.51 31.40
CA ALA A 717 -11.28 12.42 32.82
C ALA A 717 -12.29 11.32 33.17
N GLY A 718 -11.85 10.36 33.97
CA GLY A 718 -12.71 9.29 34.48
C GLY A 718 -13.07 9.52 35.94
N ARG A 719 -12.50 8.70 36.82
CA ARG A 719 -12.81 8.67 38.26
C ARG A 719 -12.74 10.02 38.98
N SER A 720 -11.88 10.96 38.60
CA SER A 720 -11.86 12.30 39.20
C SER A 720 -13.19 13.05 39.03
N LEU A 721 -13.93 12.80 37.93
CA LEU A 721 -15.24 13.39 37.70
C LEU A 721 -16.35 12.67 38.46
N TRP A 722 -16.41 11.34 38.33
CA TRP A 722 -17.61 10.58 38.66
C TRP A 722 -17.48 9.54 39.78
N LYS A 723 -16.29 9.31 40.38
CA LYS A 723 -16.09 8.19 41.33
C LYS A 723 -17.00 8.23 42.55
N ASP A 724 -17.33 9.41 43.04
CA ASP A 724 -18.22 9.66 44.17
C ASP A 724 -19.67 9.93 43.73
N SER A 725 -19.98 9.65 42.46
CA SER A 725 -21.30 9.76 41.85
C SER A 725 -21.84 8.41 41.35
N MET A 726 -21.03 7.35 41.44
CA MET A 726 -21.46 5.99 41.12
C MET A 726 -22.09 5.32 42.34
N ALA A 727 -23.25 4.73 42.13
CA ALA A 727 -24.06 4.04 43.12
C ALA A 727 -24.79 2.86 42.44
N VAL A 728 -25.23 1.84 43.16
CA VAL A 728 -26.10 0.78 42.64
C VAL A 728 -27.54 1.28 42.46
N SER A 729 -27.99 2.21 43.31
CA SER A 729 -29.29 2.88 43.17
C SER A 729 -29.31 3.84 41.97
N ALA A 730 -30.27 3.66 41.06
CA ALA A 730 -30.45 4.53 39.89
C ALA A 730 -30.79 5.98 40.29
N ASP A 731 -31.73 6.17 41.23
CA ASP A 731 -32.12 7.50 41.71
C ASP A 731 -30.94 8.25 42.34
N THR A 732 -30.13 7.52 43.12
CA THR A 732 -28.91 8.08 43.74
C THR A 732 -27.87 8.43 42.68
N ARG A 733 -27.66 7.56 41.67
CA ARG A 733 -26.75 7.85 40.55
C ARG A 733 -27.17 9.09 39.78
N GLU A 734 -28.44 9.18 39.39
CA GLU A 734 -28.97 10.33 38.67
C GLU A 734 -28.72 11.62 39.45
N GLN A 735 -29.07 11.63 40.75
CA GLN A 735 -28.88 12.79 41.60
C GLN A 735 -27.41 13.19 41.68
N LEU A 736 -26.50 12.24 41.97
CA LEU A 736 -25.08 12.57 42.15
C LEU A 736 -24.40 12.95 40.83
N LEU A 737 -24.74 12.29 39.71
CA LEU A 737 -24.22 12.65 38.40
C LEU A 737 -24.65 14.07 38.00
N THR A 738 -25.90 14.43 38.28
CA THR A 738 -26.47 15.75 37.93
C THR A 738 -25.99 16.85 38.87
N ASP A 739 -26.05 16.63 40.18
CA ASP A 739 -25.80 17.67 41.17
C ASP A 739 -24.31 17.81 41.52
N ARG A 740 -23.49 16.80 41.24
CA ARG A 740 -22.06 16.78 41.58
C ARG A 740 -21.15 16.63 40.36
N ALA A 741 -21.30 15.57 39.58
CA ALA A 741 -20.36 15.30 38.47
C ALA A 741 -20.51 16.31 37.32
N LEU A 742 -21.73 16.75 37.01
CA LEU A 742 -21.98 17.69 35.91
C LEU A 742 -21.40 19.10 36.18
N PRO A 743 -21.55 19.70 37.38
CA PRO A 743 -20.82 20.93 37.72
C PRO A 743 -19.31 20.79 37.57
N ARG A 744 -18.74 19.64 37.97
CA ARG A 744 -17.32 19.33 37.81
C ARG A 744 -16.88 19.22 36.35
N LEU A 745 -17.71 18.63 35.49
CA LEU A 745 -17.44 18.58 34.06
C LEU A 745 -17.42 19.99 33.44
N ARG A 746 -18.31 20.89 33.89
CA ARG A 746 -18.31 22.30 33.44
C ARG A 746 -17.05 23.03 33.90
N GLU A 747 -16.64 22.86 35.16
CA GLU A 747 -15.38 23.41 35.66
C GLU A 747 -14.16 22.87 34.90
N LEU A 748 -14.18 21.57 34.56
CA LEU A 748 -13.13 20.96 33.75
C LEU A 748 -13.10 21.55 32.33
N ALA A 749 -14.26 21.76 31.71
CA ALA A 749 -14.36 22.41 30.41
C ALA A 749 -13.76 23.83 30.45
N GLU A 750 -14.05 24.60 31.49
CA GLU A 750 -13.45 25.93 31.72
C GLU A 750 -11.93 25.85 31.92
N ALA A 751 -11.45 24.87 32.68
CA ALA A 751 -10.02 24.67 32.90
C ALA A 751 -9.26 24.26 31.62
N VAL A 752 -9.94 23.56 30.72
CA VAL A 752 -9.38 23.15 29.42
C VAL A 752 -9.35 24.30 28.41
N ASP A 753 -10.38 25.15 28.39
CA ASP A 753 -10.54 26.18 27.36
C ASP A 753 -9.95 27.57 27.71
N ASN A 754 -9.81 27.91 28.99
CA ASN A 754 -9.25 29.20 29.41
C ASN A 754 -7.72 29.13 29.49
N ARG A 755 -7.07 29.35 28.34
CA ARG A 755 -5.61 29.53 28.20
C ARG A 755 -5.13 30.91 28.63
#